data_AF-A0A4Z1E3Z8-F1
#
_entry.id   AF-A0A4Z1E3Z8-F1
#
_cell.length_a   1.000
_cell.length_b   1.000
_cell.length_c   1.000
_cell.angle_alpha   90.00
_cell.angle_beta   90.00
_cell.angle_gamma   90.00
#
_symmetry.space_group_name_H-M   'P 1'
#
loop_
_entity.id
_entity.type
_entity.pdbx_description
1 polymer ?
#
loop_
_entity_poly.entity_id
_entity_poly.type
_entity_poly.pdbx_seq_one_letter_code
_entity_poly.pdbx_strand_id
1 'polypeptide(L)'
;MNRRILGAGLTLASITALALAPAAVATAQPTDRPATSPVATDAVAIDAVAIDDTTTARRDDDGLAYPRQTPFEAEPFNPADASVARGAIAFHEIAPRVNGWLSSPYVSAEVVGSSTQGRPFYMVTITAPESAEQSAQQDAWRDAIKHDSAAALDDQALKDGYKKPVWFNNNIHGNEWDGTDASISYIEELLGDIAAGDPEALELVEGSRLYFTLSNNPDGRVNGTRATALGLDPNRDFITNTTPETSIVRDLTADIQPLFFIDLHGYTTELQVEPTGPPQGENYEHDLLMPHAYAAALQIEQDYLGQGLGNEGYPTAAPATRVKIPYRDTPSGWDGFPPVFTAQYVQFQGAISYTVEFGPGRTADLEESKRRLAHNVRVGRQVLDSTLDYIQANEAELVDNQIEIFRRGAAGEPLREIPANPDPANYPGPDQWAPLWDEADVTGTEFPRAYVIPAGERQSSRTDAARLVEQLLAHGVEVQRTLAETTVDGIAYPAGSYLVDMHQPLRGLANVLLADGSDISDKVPTMYDISAWSLGRLWGATVDRVGSTADAPLSVATTPVESAEISSTVAESPYLSLSLEGLAEVQALNAMLNVGLAVSSIGDGSYVVGPTDREAAAAIASEYGVDLTVGDGRVPESATGVSALRVGYTGSNGSGDTFLALSQMGFVDPVFVSNTFVDYDGIDVLYLGSNLAFNATEPQVAARAALEGYLARGGGIVGASGPVTTVGSTFGVLNATRVTGRSDANGIVEVDTTPGGLLSGTSEPAAFFSAPSYFTGLGENVTVEQTWGTYLAGHWRAVTNAATPVPVPGPVEFAGQPSVISAVGPTGSRAVAFATSPLYRTHPTGAYPDVATALLWAGPASDGVAPPAAVTFADVTPSTQFFTEISWLAQNGISTGWVLPDGTREFRPVTPVARDAMAAFLYRLAGSPAFEEPETSPFTDVSTDNQFFKEIAWLAQTEISTGWVQADGTAQFRPLEPIARDAMAAFLYRFADREGKVDDTPAPATSPFADVATSNQFYAEIAWLAENGIATGWEGSGNDGSTIFRPLSPVNRDAMAAFMYRLHHLDQNVR
;
A
#
# COMPACT_ATOMS: atom_id res chain seq x y z
N MET A 1 8.13 -37.55 -49.48
CA MET A 1 8.58 -38.93 -49.82
C MET A 1 9.98 -39.15 -49.24
N ASN A 2 10.14 -40.20 -48.42
CA ASN A 2 11.36 -40.97 -48.10
C ASN A 2 12.70 -40.23 -47.94
N ARG A 3 13.20 -40.11 -46.70
CA ARG A 3 14.09 -41.05 -45.99
C ARG A 3 15.58 -40.95 -46.40
N ARG A 4 16.38 -40.53 -45.40
CA ARG A 4 17.52 -41.27 -44.80
C ARG A 4 18.94 -41.14 -45.40
N ILE A 5 19.85 -40.75 -44.48
CA ILE A 5 21.05 -41.49 -44.00
C ILE A 5 22.46 -41.01 -44.42
N LEU A 6 23.21 -40.63 -43.37
CA LEU A 6 24.61 -40.80 -42.99
C LEU A 6 25.75 -40.73 -44.02
N GLY A 7 26.83 -40.07 -43.60
CA GLY A 7 28.19 -40.42 -44.02
C GLY A 7 29.24 -39.45 -43.48
N ALA A 8 29.89 -39.82 -42.38
CA ALA A 8 30.92 -39.07 -41.67
C ALA A 8 32.27 -38.98 -42.43
N GLY A 9 33.08 -37.97 -42.09
CA GLY A 9 34.47 -37.85 -42.54
C GLY A 9 35.21 -36.71 -41.83
N LEU A 10 35.73 -36.99 -40.63
CA LEU A 10 36.68 -36.16 -39.87
C LEU A 10 38.01 -35.99 -40.64
N THR A 11 38.58 -34.79 -40.67
CA THR A 11 40.04 -34.56 -40.58
C THR A 11 40.32 -33.25 -39.83
N LEU A 12 41.09 -33.36 -38.74
CA LEU A 12 41.62 -32.27 -37.91
C LEU A 12 42.77 -31.55 -38.64
N ALA A 13 42.82 -30.22 -38.51
CA ALA A 13 44.07 -29.45 -38.53
C ALA A 13 43.95 -28.28 -37.55
N SER A 14 44.77 -28.29 -36.52
CA SER A 14 44.82 -27.34 -35.41
C SER A 14 45.84 -26.22 -35.70
N ILE A 15 45.50 -24.95 -35.47
CA ILE A 15 46.45 -23.88 -35.09
C ILE A 15 45.78 -22.96 -34.05
N THR A 16 46.25 -23.12 -32.81
CA THR A 16 46.40 -22.20 -31.65
C THR A 16 45.75 -20.81 -31.65
N ALA A 17 44.87 -20.59 -30.66
CA ALA A 17 44.60 -19.30 -30.01
C ALA A 17 45.33 -19.24 -28.65
N LEU A 18 45.91 -18.09 -28.32
CA LEU A 18 46.56 -17.79 -27.05
C LEU A 18 45.50 -17.20 -26.10
N ALA A 19 45.28 -17.84 -24.96
CA ALA A 19 44.40 -17.38 -23.89
C ALA A 19 45.22 -16.87 -22.69
N LEU A 20 44.74 -15.80 -22.06
CA LEU A 20 45.04 -15.42 -20.68
C LEU A 20 43.70 -15.31 -19.93
N ALA A 21 43.69 -15.84 -18.72
CA ALA A 21 42.54 -16.41 -18.00
C ALA A 21 41.73 -15.41 -17.13
N PRO A 22 40.51 -15.79 -16.71
CA PRO A 22 39.91 -15.34 -15.46
C PRO A 22 40.12 -16.37 -14.33
N ALA A 23 40.23 -15.88 -13.10
CA ALA A 23 40.33 -16.67 -11.87
C ALA A 23 38.95 -17.03 -11.33
N ALA A 24 38.90 -18.18 -10.65
CA ALA A 24 37.74 -18.96 -10.30
C ALA A 24 37.05 -18.54 -8.99
N VAL A 25 35.75 -18.85 -8.88
CA VAL A 25 35.07 -19.13 -7.60
C VAL A 25 34.46 -20.54 -7.70
N ALA A 26 34.67 -21.31 -6.63
CA ALA A 26 34.41 -22.73 -6.56
C ALA A 26 32.96 -23.06 -6.16
N THR A 27 32.47 -24.14 -6.75
CA THR A 27 31.17 -24.79 -6.61
C THR A 27 30.99 -25.55 -5.30
N ALA A 28 29.77 -25.53 -4.74
CA ALA A 28 29.20 -26.65 -3.98
C ALA A 28 27.80 -26.97 -4.55
N GLN A 29 27.54 -28.24 -4.83
CA GLN A 29 26.38 -28.75 -5.58
C GLN A 29 25.09 -28.84 -4.74
N PRO A 30 23.90 -28.64 -5.33
CA PRO A 30 22.67 -29.27 -4.90
C PRO A 30 22.40 -30.56 -5.69
N THR A 31 21.95 -31.59 -4.98
CA THR A 31 21.65 -32.94 -5.49
C THR A 31 20.26 -33.05 -6.14
N ASP A 32 20.24 -33.82 -7.22
CA ASP A 32 19.14 -34.26 -8.11
C ASP A 32 17.71 -34.41 -7.55
N ARG A 33 16.73 -33.81 -8.27
CA ARG A 33 15.42 -34.41 -8.58
C ARG A 33 15.02 -34.09 -10.04
N PRO A 34 14.33 -34.99 -10.76
CA PRO A 34 14.24 -34.95 -12.22
C PRO A 34 13.13 -34.02 -12.71
N ALA A 35 13.47 -33.11 -13.62
CA ALA A 35 12.52 -32.32 -14.40
C ALA A 35 11.76 -33.21 -15.39
N THR A 36 10.43 -33.25 -15.29
CA THR A 36 9.55 -33.76 -16.35
C THR A 36 9.01 -32.58 -17.16
N SER A 37 9.20 -32.65 -18.47
CA SER A 37 8.89 -31.60 -19.47
C SER A 37 7.43 -31.13 -19.46
N PRO A 38 7.17 -29.84 -19.76
CA PRO A 38 5.82 -29.30 -19.88
C PRO A 38 5.22 -29.64 -21.26
N VAL A 39 3.93 -29.93 -21.27
CA VAL A 39 3.08 -29.91 -22.47
C VAL A 39 2.57 -28.49 -22.64
N ALA A 40 2.67 -27.97 -23.87
CA ALA A 40 2.39 -26.60 -24.25
C ALA A 40 0.98 -26.10 -23.85
N THR A 41 0.97 -25.03 -23.07
CA THR A 41 -0.07 -23.99 -23.07
C THR A 41 0.65 -22.65 -23.14
N ASP A 42 0.35 -21.87 -24.18
CA ASP A 42 0.93 -20.55 -24.45
C ASP A 42 0.54 -19.53 -23.35
N ALA A 43 1.19 -19.61 -22.19
CA ALA A 43 1.28 -18.52 -21.23
C ALA A 43 2.71 -17.99 -21.32
N VAL A 44 2.86 -16.76 -21.81
CA VAL A 44 4.12 -16.01 -21.78
C VAL A 44 4.54 -15.96 -20.31
N ALA A 45 5.64 -16.62 -19.97
CA ALA A 45 6.28 -16.47 -18.67
C ALA A 45 6.70 -15.00 -18.57
N ILE A 46 5.95 -14.23 -17.79
CA ILE A 46 6.38 -12.91 -17.34
C ILE A 46 7.40 -13.24 -16.25
N ASP A 47 8.68 -13.35 -16.61
CA ASP A 47 9.76 -13.31 -15.62
C ASP A 47 9.48 -12.10 -14.74
N ALA A 48 9.47 -12.29 -13.42
CA ALA A 48 9.15 -11.25 -12.44
C ALA A 48 9.95 -9.99 -12.75
N VAL A 49 9.32 -9.05 -13.46
CA VAL A 49 9.85 -7.71 -13.68
C VAL A 49 9.91 -7.13 -12.28
N ALA A 50 11.12 -6.89 -11.79
CA ALA A 50 11.31 -6.07 -10.60
C ALA A 50 10.52 -4.79 -10.85
N ILE A 51 9.44 -4.59 -10.09
CA ILE A 51 8.77 -3.30 -10.01
C ILE A 51 9.82 -2.42 -9.35
N ASP A 52 10.56 -1.69 -10.18
CA ASP A 52 11.53 -0.72 -9.70
C ASP A 52 10.74 0.43 -9.08
N ASP A 53 10.52 0.34 -7.77
CA ASP A 53 9.89 1.40 -6.96
C ASP A 53 10.73 2.69 -6.96
N THR A 54 11.93 2.70 -7.55
CA THR A 54 12.79 3.90 -7.65
C THR A 54 12.61 4.63 -8.97
N THR A 55 11.39 5.07 -9.26
CA THR A 55 11.20 6.11 -10.29
C THR A 55 11.53 7.47 -9.69
N THR A 56 12.82 7.79 -9.63
CA THR A 56 13.27 9.15 -9.33
C THR A 56 12.72 10.07 -10.42
N ALA A 57 11.87 11.02 -10.04
CA ALA A 57 11.40 12.10 -10.91
C ALA A 57 12.62 12.79 -11.53
N ARG A 58 12.94 12.43 -12.78
CA ARG A 58 14.06 13.01 -13.50
C ARG A 58 13.60 14.38 -13.97
N ARG A 59 13.85 15.42 -13.19
CA ARG A 59 13.74 16.80 -13.67
C ARG A 59 14.76 16.98 -14.80
N ASP A 60 14.31 16.86 -16.04
CA ASP A 60 15.11 17.12 -17.23
C ASP A 60 15.22 18.64 -17.47
N ASP A 61 15.80 19.36 -16.50
CA ASP A 61 16.39 20.70 -16.72
C ASP A 61 17.72 20.55 -17.45
N ASP A 62 17.68 19.87 -18.59
CA ASP A 62 18.86 19.47 -19.33
C ASP A 62 19.47 20.64 -20.13
N GLY A 63 18.71 21.73 -20.31
CA GLY A 63 19.08 22.90 -21.09
C GLY A 63 19.46 22.57 -22.53
N LEU A 64 19.00 21.43 -23.05
CA LEU A 64 19.37 20.95 -24.38
C LEU A 64 18.62 21.69 -25.48
N ALA A 65 19.34 22.02 -26.55
CA ALA A 65 18.80 22.66 -27.73
C ALA A 65 17.72 21.79 -28.43
N TYR A 66 16.74 22.45 -29.06
CA TYR A 66 15.81 21.81 -29.99
C TYR A 66 16.26 22.04 -31.45
N PRO A 67 16.20 21.02 -32.32
CA PRO A 67 15.60 19.71 -32.08
C PRO A 67 16.56 18.71 -31.40
N ARG A 68 15.98 17.77 -30.63
CA ARG A 68 16.68 16.61 -30.04
C ARG A 68 16.45 15.39 -30.93
N GLN A 69 17.46 15.01 -31.71
CA GLN A 69 17.30 14.04 -32.79
C GLN A 69 18.09 12.76 -32.51
N THR A 70 17.46 11.83 -31.78
CA THR A 70 17.98 10.48 -31.59
C THR A 70 17.14 9.51 -32.41
N PRO A 71 17.66 8.99 -33.54
CA PRO A 71 16.92 8.03 -34.34
C PRO A 71 16.49 6.82 -33.52
N PHE A 72 15.21 6.44 -33.66
CA PHE A 72 14.66 5.26 -33.01
C PHE A 72 15.22 3.99 -33.63
N GLU A 73 15.49 3.00 -32.79
CA GLU A 73 15.84 1.67 -33.27
C GLU A 73 14.63 1.05 -33.98
N ALA A 74 14.88 0.38 -35.10
CA ALA A 74 13.80 -0.26 -35.85
C ALA A 74 13.44 -1.60 -35.20
N GLU A 75 12.21 -1.71 -34.73
CA GLU A 75 11.67 -2.97 -34.21
C GLU A 75 11.50 -4.02 -35.33
N PRO A 76 11.69 -5.31 -35.04
CA PRO A 76 11.43 -6.37 -36.02
C PRO A 76 9.94 -6.47 -36.33
N PHE A 77 9.60 -6.83 -37.57
CA PHE A 77 8.22 -7.13 -37.95
C PHE A 77 7.65 -8.26 -37.09
N ASN A 78 6.57 -7.97 -36.36
CA ASN A 78 5.82 -8.96 -35.61
C ASN A 78 4.50 -9.29 -36.34
N PRO A 79 4.36 -10.48 -36.94
CA PRO A 79 3.11 -10.88 -37.61
C PRO A 79 1.93 -11.05 -36.65
N ALA A 80 2.17 -11.15 -35.34
CA ALA A 80 1.14 -11.23 -34.30
C ALA A 80 0.69 -9.86 -33.77
N ASP A 81 1.28 -8.75 -34.27
CA ASP A 81 0.84 -7.41 -33.91
C ASP A 81 -0.63 -7.21 -34.31
N ALA A 82 -1.50 -7.03 -33.31
CA ALA A 82 -2.94 -6.95 -33.48
C ALA A 82 -3.40 -5.73 -34.30
N SER A 83 -2.58 -4.69 -34.40
CA SER A 83 -2.85 -3.50 -35.23
C SER A 83 -2.86 -3.83 -36.74
N VAL A 84 -2.05 -4.80 -37.18
CA VAL A 84 -1.88 -5.16 -38.61
C VAL A 84 -3.20 -5.62 -39.22
N ALA A 85 -3.95 -6.46 -38.51
CA ALA A 85 -5.22 -6.99 -39.01
C ALA A 85 -6.29 -5.88 -39.16
N ARG A 86 -6.20 -4.83 -38.35
CA ARG A 86 -7.07 -3.64 -38.40
C ARG A 86 -6.69 -2.68 -39.53
N GLY A 87 -5.47 -2.78 -40.07
CA GLY A 87 -4.92 -1.81 -41.01
C GLY A 87 -4.48 -0.50 -40.35
N ALA A 88 -4.27 -0.52 -39.02
CA ALA A 88 -3.60 0.56 -38.31
C ALA A 88 -2.09 0.49 -38.51
N ILE A 89 -1.39 1.59 -38.22
CA ILE A 89 0.08 1.62 -38.27
C ILE A 89 0.63 0.61 -37.26
N ALA A 90 1.36 -0.38 -37.76
CA ALA A 90 1.94 -1.40 -36.90
C ALA A 90 3.05 -0.81 -36.03
N PHE A 91 3.28 -1.39 -34.84
CA PHE A 91 4.22 -0.79 -33.89
C PHE A 91 5.63 -0.66 -34.50
N HIS A 92 6.08 -1.68 -35.23
CA HIS A 92 7.37 -1.67 -35.92
C HIS A 92 7.49 -0.65 -37.07
N GLU A 93 6.36 -0.10 -37.56
CA GLU A 93 6.35 0.92 -38.61
C GLU A 93 6.49 2.34 -38.06
N ILE A 94 6.31 2.54 -36.74
CA ILE A 94 6.39 3.86 -36.10
C ILE A 94 7.81 4.42 -36.20
N ALA A 95 8.83 3.67 -35.74
CA ALA A 95 10.21 4.13 -35.74
C ALA A 95 10.74 4.53 -37.13
N PRO A 96 10.55 3.73 -38.21
CA PRO A 96 10.95 4.13 -39.55
C PRO A 96 10.28 5.42 -40.06
N ARG A 97 9.01 5.68 -39.72
CA ARG A 97 8.31 6.91 -40.09
C ARG A 97 8.90 8.12 -39.39
N VAL A 98 9.05 8.04 -38.07
CA VAL A 98 9.64 9.13 -37.26
C VAL A 98 11.06 9.44 -37.72
N ASN A 99 11.88 8.41 -37.96
CA ASN A 99 13.24 8.57 -38.46
C ASN A 99 13.29 9.27 -39.84
N GLY A 100 12.25 9.11 -40.66
CA GLY A 100 12.12 9.85 -41.93
C GLY A 100 11.94 11.36 -41.75
N TRP A 101 11.35 11.78 -40.62
CA TRP A 101 11.10 13.19 -40.31
C TRP A 101 12.30 13.91 -39.71
N LEU A 102 13.31 13.20 -39.22
CA LEU A 102 14.51 13.77 -38.57
C LEU A 102 15.39 14.64 -39.50
N SER A 103 15.09 14.66 -40.80
CA SER A 103 15.70 15.65 -41.70
C SER A 103 15.15 17.07 -41.52
N SER A 104 13.98 17.22 -40.89
CA SER A 104 13.37 18.50 -40.55
C SER A 104 14.04 19.09 -39.30
N PRO A 105 14.37 20.40 -39.27
CA PRO A 105 14.91 21.04 -38.08
C PRO A 105 13.84 21.28 -36.99
N TYR A 106 12.56 20.98 -37.27
CA TYR A 106 11.45 21.18 -36.34
C TYR A 106 11.10 19.94 -35.52
N VAL A 107 11.75 18.79 -35.78
CA VAL A 107 11.34 17.49 -35.24
C VAL A 107 12.36 16.97 -34.26
N SER A 108 11.92 16.71 -33.04
CA SER A 108 12.65 15.92 -32.04
C SER A 108 12.03 14.54 -31.88
N ALA A 109 12.86 13.53 -31.62
CA ALA A 109 12.45 12.16 -31.38
C ALA A 109 13.25 11.60 -30.20
N GLU A 110 12.54 11.19 -29.17
CA GLU A 110 13.09 10.73 -27.89
C GLU A 110 12.41 9.43 -27.44
N VAL A 111 13.20 8.51 -26.88
CA VAL A 111 12.68 7.34 -26.16
C VAL A 111 12.67 7.72 -24.68
N VAL A 112 11.48 7.86 -24.11
CA VAL A 112 11.27 8.40 -22.75
C VAL A 112 11.08 7.32 -21.70
N GLY A 113 11.20 6.06 -22.09
CA GLY A 113 11.11 4.91 -21.19
C GLY A 113 10.86 3.62 -21.96
N SER A 114 10.51 2.56 -21.23
CA SER A 114 10.14 1.27 -21.79
C SER A 114 8.95 0.68 -21.07
N SER A 115 8.10 -0.03 -21.81
CA SER A 115 6.98 -0.79 -21.26
C SER A 115 7.44 -1.97 -20.39
N THR A 116 6.47 -2.63 -19.76
CA THR A 116 6.66 -3.85 -18.97
C THR A 116 7.45 -4.93 -19.73
N GLN A 117 7.19 -5.13 -21.02
CA GLN A 117 7.90 -6.10 -21.87
C GLN A 117 9.10 -5.51 -22.61
N GLY A 118 9.56 -4.32 -22.21
CA GLY A 118 10.78 -3.67 -22.72
C GLY A 118 10.63 -2.98 -24.06
N ARG A 119 9.41 -2.69 -24.54
CA ARG A 119 9.21 -1.94 -25.79
C ARG A 119 9.44 -0.45 -25.56
N PRO A 120 10.09 0.26 -26.50
CA PRO A 120 10.38 1.68 -26.33
C PRO A 120 9.12 2.54 -26.31
N PHE A 121 9.11 3.52 -25.40
CA PHE A 121 8.08 4.54 -25.30
C PHE A 121 8.47 5.76 -26.14
N TYR A 122 7.83 5.94 -27.29
CA TYR A 122 8.21 6.96 -28.26
C TYR A 122 7.52 8.30 -28.02
N MET A 123 8.33 9.37 -27.91
CA MET A 123 7.87 10.76 -27.89
C MET A 123 8.41 11.53 -29.09
N VAL A 124 7.55 12.32 -29.72
CA VAL A 124 7.89 13.25 -30.80
C VAL A 124 7.53 14.66 -30.38
N THR A 125 8.45 15.60 -30.55
CA THR A 125 8.21 17.03 -30.25
C THR A 125 8.37 17.86 -31.52
N ILE A 126 7.36 18.67 -31.84
CA ILE A 126 7.38 19.61 -32.97
C ILE A 126 7.46 21.04 -32.42
N THR A 127 8.55 21.75 -32.74
CA THR A 127 8.81 23.13 -32.30
C THR A 127 9.81 23.81 -33.23
N ALA A 128 9.76 25.13 -33.36
CA ALA A 128 10.82 25.91 -34.01
C ALA A 128 12.16 25.71 -33.28
N PRO A 129 13.30 25.65 -34.00
CA PRO A 129 14.61 25.43 -33.39
C PRO A 129 14.93 26.39 -32.24
N GLU A 130 15.57 25.86 -31.20
CA GLU A 130 15.98 26.60 -30.01
C GLU A 130 17.45 26.32 -29.72
N SER A 131 18.24 27.36 -29.43
CA SER A 131 19.57 27.17 -28.86
C SER A 131 19.48 26.66 -27.43
N ALA A 132 20.58 26.14 -26.87
CA ALA A 132 20.63 25.71 -25.48
C ALA A 132 20.23 26.83 -24.51
N GLU A 133 20.61 28.08 -24.80
CA GLU A 133 20.21 29.24 -24.00
C GLU A 133 18.71 29.56 -24.09
N GLN A 134 18.12 29.37 -25.28
CA GLN A 134 16.68 29.55 -25.46
C GLN A 134 15.91 28.44 -24.73
N SER A 135 16.32 27.18 -24.86
CA SER A 135 15.72 26.06 -24.13
C SER A 135 15.79 26.28 -22.63
N ALA A 136 16.97 26.61 -22.08
CA ALA A 136 17.14 26.87 -20.66
C ALA A 136 16.28 28.06 -20.16
N GLN A 137 16.02 29.05 -21.01
CA GLN A 137 15.10 30.15 -20.67
C GLN A 137 13.64 29.68 -20.62
N GLN A 138 13.21 28.80 -21.53
CA GLN A 138 11.88 28.20 -21.48
C GLN A 138 11.70 27.34 -20.22
N ASP A 139 12.71 26.57 -19.85
CA ASP A 139 12.69 25.73 -18.64
C ASP A 139 12.62 26.60 -17.38
N ALA A 140 13.41 27.68 -17.32
CA ALA A 140 13.34 28.65 -16.23
C ALA A 140 11.97 29.34 -16.12
N TRP A 141 11.30 29.62 -17.25
CA TRP A 141 9.94 30.16 -17.25
C TRP A 141 8.91 29.12 -16.80
N ARG A 142 9.00 27.88 -17.27
CA ARG A 142 8.16 26.76 -16.80
C ARG A 142 8.24 26.61 -15.28
N ASP A 143 9.45 26.61 -14.74
CA ASP A 143 9.69 26.50 -13.30
C ASP A 143 9.17 27.71 -12.53
N ALA A 144 9.35 28.93 -13.06
CA ALA A 144 8.82 30.15 -12.46
C ALA A 144 7.29 30.13 -12.41
N ILE A 145 6.61 29.65 -13.46
CA ILE A 145 5.14 29.51 -13.47
C ILE A 145 4.64 28.67 -12.29
N LYS A 146 5.37 27.61 -11.91
CA LYS A 146 4.98 26.71 -10.81
C LYS A 146 5.48 27.19 -9.45
N HIS A 147 6.76 27.47 -9.31
CA HIS A 147 7.43 27.67 -8.02
C HIS A 147 7.67 29.15 -7.65
N ASP A 148 7.54 30.09 -8.59
CA ASP A 148 7.60 31.54 -8.37
C ASP A 148 6.43 32.27 -9.06
N SER A 149 5.25 31.66 -8.96
CA SER A 149 4.05 32.02 -9.70
C SER A 149 3.59 33.46 -9.49
N ALA A 150 3.81 34.03 -8.29
CA ALA A 150 3.51 35.43 -8.02
C ALA A 150 4.37 36.39 -8.86
N ALA A 151 5.66 36.07 -9.07
CA ALA A 151 6.53 36.87 -9.94
C ALA A 151 6.24 36.60 -11.42
N ALA A 152 5.95 35.34 -11.79
CA ALA A 152 5.60 34.94 -13.15
C ALA A 152 4.38 35.69 -13.69
N LEU A 153 3.38 35.97 -12.84
CA LEU A 153 2.17 36.70 -13.22
C LEU A 153 2.46 38.13 -13.72
N ASP A 154 3.53 38.76 -13.24
CA ASP A 154 3.94 40.11 -13.61
C ASP A 154 5.07 40.13 -14.67
N ASP A 155 5.58 38.97 -15.10
CA ASP A 155 6.68 38.86 -16.05
C ASP A 155 6.18 38.96 -17.51
N GLN A 156 6.28 40.16 -18.09
CA GLN A 156 5.91 40.38 -19.48
C GLN A 156 6.81 39.62 -20.47
N ALA A 157 8.09 39.40 -20.15
CA ALA A 157 8.98 38.67 -21.05
C ALA A 157 8.60 37.19 -21.14
N LEU A 158 8.17 36.62 -20.01
CA LEU A 158 7.56 35.29 -19.96
C LEU A 158 6.29 35.25 -20.81
N LYS A 159 5.35 36.17 -20.57
CA LYS A 159 4.06 36.20 -21.30
C LYS A 159 4.23 36.33 -22.81
N ASP A 160 5.21 37.09 -23.26
CA ASP A 160 5.47 37.32 -24.70
C ASP A 160 6.32 36.20 -25.34
N GLY A 161 7.17 35.53 -24.56
CA GLY A 161 8.24 34.65 -25.07
C GLY A 161 8.10 33.17 -24.74
N TYR A 162 7.25 32.80 -23.77
CA TYR A 162 7.07 31.42 -23.35
C TYR A 162 6.36 30.63 -24.45
N LYS A 163 6.96 29.52 -24.87
CA LYS A 163 6.36 28.61 -25.85
C LYS A 163 5.39 27.69 -25.14
N LYS A 164 4.13 27.69 -25.59
CA LYS A 164 3.06 26.96 -24.92
C LYS A 164 3.26 25.44 -25.08
N PRO A 165 3.37 24.66 -23.99
CA PRO A 165 3.45 23.21 -24.08
C PRO A 165 2.05 22.62 -24.30
N VAL A 166 1.86 21.89 -25.41
CA VAL A 166 0.61 21.18 -25.73
C VAL A 166 0.92 19.72 -25.94
N TRP A 167 0.18 18.83 -25.26
CA TRP A 167 0.48 17.40 -25.28
C TRP A 167 -0.71 16.56 -25.77
N PHE A 168 -0.46 15.78 -26.82
CA PHE A 168 -1.36 14.78 -27.36
C PHE A 168 -0.89 13.39 -26.94
N ASN A 169 -1.68 12.76 -26.08
CA ASN A 169 -1.44 11.44 -25.53
C ASN A 169 -2.22 10.38 -26.30
N ASN A 170 -1.55 9.30 -26.71
CA ASN A 170 -2.15 8.31 -27.60
C ASN A 170 -2.01 6.89 -27.06
N ASN A 171 -3.06 6.09 -27.28
CA ASN A 171 -3.02 4.63 -27.16
C ASN A 171 -2.61 4.16 -25.75
N ILE A 172 -3.12 4.84 -24.73
CA ILE A 172 -3.01 4.42 -23.33
C ILE A 172 -3.70 3.08 -23.11
N HIS A 173 -4.85 2.87 -23.74
CA HIS A 173 -5.39 1.55 -23.94
C HIS A 173 -4.85 0.96 -25.25
N GLY A 174 -4.14 -0.15 -25.15
CA GLY A 174 -3.40 -0.71 -26.28
C GLY A 174 -4.28 -1.08 -27.49
N ASN A 175 -5.52 -1.50 -27.27
CA ASN A 175 -6.46 -1.88 -28.34
C ASN A 175 -7.21 -0.70 -28.99
N GLU A 176 -6.82 0.53 -28.69
CA GLU A 176 -7.36 1.79 -29.20
C GLU A 176 -6.29 2.50 -30.05
N TRP A 177 -6.08 2.00 -31.28
CA TRP A 177 -4.96 2.41 -32.14
C TRP A 177 -5.15 3.78 -32.81
N ASP A 178 -6.39 4.24 -32.92
CA ASP A 178 -6.81 5.33 -33.81
C ASP A 178 -6.14 6.68 -33.48
N GLY A 179 -5.85 6.96 -32.20
CA GLY A 179 -5.16 8.19 -31.77
C GLY A 179 -3.74 8.28 -32.32
N THR A 180 -2.97 7.20 -32.24
CA THR A 180 -1.60 7.14 -32.80
C THR A 180 -1.59 7.46 -34.29
N ASP A 181 -2.52 6.86 -35.04
CA ASP A 181 -2.60 7.03 -36.49
C ASP A 181 -3.07 8.46 -36.85
N ALA A 182 -3.96 9.05 -36.05
CA ALA A 182 -4.35 10.46 -36.17
C ALA A 182 -3.17 11.41 -35.92
N SER A 183 -2.45 11.23 -34.82
CA SER A 183 -1.28 12.04 -34.46
C SER A 183 -0.16 11.93 -35.50
N ILE A 184 0.16 10.73 -35.99
CA ILE A 184 1.13 10.54 -37.07
C ILE A 184 0.68 11.24 -38.35
N SER A 185 -0.60 11.11 -38.72
CA SER A 185 -1.12 11.78 -39.92
C SER A 185 -1.12 13.30 -39.79
N TYR A 186 -1.36 13.84 -38.58
CA TYR A 186 -1.29 15.28 -38.30
C TYR A 186 0.15 15.79 -38.42
N ILE A 187 1.11 15.09 -37.81
CA ILE A 187 2.54 15.45 -37.90
C ILE A 187 3.01 15.49 -39.36
N GLU A 188 2.65 14.48 -40.17
CA GLU A 188 3.02 14.42 -41.59
C GLU A 188 2.47 15.63 -42.40
N GLU A 189 1.25 16.08 -42.09
CA GLU A 189 0.63 17.25 -42.71
C GLU A 189 1.28 18.55 -42.27
N LEU A 190 1.41 18.76 -40.95
CA LEU A 190 2.04 19.95 -40.37
C LEU A 190 3.47 20.15 -40.91
N LEU A 191 4.26 19.07 -41.01
CA LEU A 191 5.60 19.14 -41.59
C LEU A 191 5.58 19.48 -43.08
N GLY A 192 4.54 19.04 -43.81
CA GLY A 192 4.30 19.42 -45.19
C GLY A 192 4.03 20.91 -45.33
N ASP A 193 3.18 21.47 -44.48
CA ASP A 193 2.80 22.88 -44.47
C ASP A 193 3.98 23.78 -44.06
N ILE A 194 4.74 23.39 -43.04
CA ILE A 194 6.00 24.04 -42.66
C ILE A 194 6.98 24.06 -43.84
N ALA A 195 7.14 22.92 -44.55
CA ALA A 195 8.01 22.85 -45.72
C ALA A 195 7.51 23.69 -46.90
N ALA A 196 6.19 23.91 -47.00
CA ALA A 196 5.57 24.80 -47.97
C ALA A 196 5.68 26.29 -47.58
N GLY A 197 6.10 26.59 -46.35
CA GLY A 197 6.18 27.94 -45.81
C GLY A 197 4.83 28.53 -45.46
N ASP A 198 3.89 27.68 -45.03
CA ASP A 198 2.58 28.12 -44.56
C ASP A 198 2.73 29.02 -43.31
N PRO A 199 2.18 30.26 -43.31
CA PRO A 199 2.35 31.19 -42.20
C PRO A 199 1.73 30.71 -40.90
N GLU A 200 0.58 30.04 -40.93
CA GLU A 200 -0.14 29.59 -39.73
C GLU A 200 0.61 28.42 -39.09
N ALA A 201 1.11 27.49 -39.90
CA ALA A 201 1.94 26.37 -39.43
C ALA A 201 3.28 26.84 -38.81
N LEU A 202 3.91 27.87 -39.39
CA LEU A 202 5.14 28.45 -38.86
C LEU A 202 4.90 29.20 -37.55
N GLU A 203 3.84 30.00 -37.48
CA GLU A 203 3.44 30.71 -36.25
C GLU A 203 3.13 29.72 -35.11
N LEU A 204 2.44 28.62 -35.43
CA LEU A 204 2.15 27.55 -34.47
C LEU A 204 3.42 26.99 -33.82
N VAL A 205 4.42 26.59 -34.62
CA VAL A 205 5.65 25.99 -34.08
C VAL A 205 6.63 27.01 -33.50
N GLU A 206 6.51 28.29 -33.86
CA GLU A 206 7.25 29.39 -33.22
C GLU A 206 6.70 29.69 -31.81
N GLY A 207 5.37 29.60 -31.64
CA GLY A 207 4.69 29.90 -30.38
C GLY A 207 4.51 28.73 -29.43
N SER A 208 4.72 27.48 -29.87
CA SER A 208 4.35 26.28 -29.11
C SER A 208 5.41 25.18 -29.16
N ARG A 209 5.42 24.33 -28.12
CA ARG A 209 6.07 23.01 -28.13
C ARG A 209 4.97 21.95 -28.16
N LEU A 210 4.83 21.25 -29.29
CA LEU A 210 3.80 20.22 -29.48
C LEU A 210 4.39 18.83 -29.19
N TYR A 211 3.91 18.18 -28.14
CA TYR A 211 4.38 16.88 -27.69
C TYR A 211 3.40 15.77 -28.10
N PHE A 212 3.93 14.67 -28.61
CA PHE A 212 3.16 13.49 -29.03
C PHE A 212 3.78 12.23 -28.45
N THR A 213 3.13 11.63 -27.47
CA THR A 213 3.43 10.26 -27.05
C THR A 213 2.69 9.30 -27.99
N LEU A 214 3.43 8.60 -28.85
CA LEU A 214 2.81 7.86 -29.96
C LEU A 214 2.11 6.57 -29.51
N SER A 215 2.59 5.95 -28.43
CA SER A 215 1.97 4.76 -27.84
C SER A 215 2.31 4.67 -26.36
N ASN A 216 1.33 4.92 -25.50
CA ASN A 216 1.48 4.80 -24.04
C ASN A 216 1.51 3.37 -23.53
N ASN A 217 0.83 2.46 -24.22
CA ASN A 217 0.79 1.05 -23.87
C ASN A 217 1.24 0.21 -25.07
N PRO A 218 2.54 0.24 -25.44
CA PRO A 218 3.03 -0.44 -26.64
C PRO A 218 2.89 -1.97 -26.54
N ASP A 219 2.91 -2.53 -25.32
CA ASP A 219 2.64 -3.95 -25.09
C ASP A 219 1.20 -4.30 -25.41
N GLY A 220 0.25 -3.55 -24.82
CA GLY A 220 -1.17 -3.71 -25.12
C GLY A 220 -1.48 -3.43 -26.59
N ARG A 221 -0.76 -2.50 -27.23
CA ARG A 221 -0.89 -2.18 -28.66
C ARG A 221 -0.62 -3.39 -29.53
N VAL A 222 0.53 -4.02 -29.30
CA VAL A 222 0.97 -5.21 -30.04
C VAL A 222 0.06 -6.39 -29.72
N ASN A 223 -0.33 -6.56 -28.46
CA ASN A 223 -1.16 -7.69 -28.01
C ASN A 223 -2.66 -7.51 -28.29
N GLY A 224 -3.11 -6.29 -28.62
CA GLY A 224 -4.51 -5.95 -28.81
C GLY A 224 -5.34 -5.99 -27.53
N THR A 225 -4.73 -5.66 -26.39
CA THR A 225 -5.36 -5.60 -25.06
C THR A 225 -5.58 -4.16 -24.61
N ARG A 226 -6.63 -3.93 -23.82
CA ARG A 226 -6.87 -2.62 -23.19
C ARG A 226 -5.82 -2.35 -22.11
N ALA A 227 -5.67 -3.30 -21.19
CA ALA A 227 -4.71 -3.27 -20.10
C ALA A 227 -3.25 -3.38 -20.57
N THR A 228 -2.31 -3.00 -19.70
CA THR A 228 -0.87 -3.25 -19.84
C THR A 228 -0.56 -4.75 -19.78
N ALA A 229 0.70 -5.13 -20.01
CA ALA A 229 1.11 -6.54 -19.90
C ALA A 229 0.96 -7.09 -18.46
N LEU A 230 0.95 -6.22 -17.45
CA LEU A 230 0.68 -6.59 -16.06
C LEU A 230 -0.81 -6.80 -15.75
N GLY A 231 -1.71 -6.53 -16.71
CA GLY A 231 -3.15 -6.72 -16.55
C GLY A 231 -3.88 -5.57 -15.85
N LEU A 232 -3.20 -4.46 -15.56
CA LEU A 232 -3.81 -3.23 -15.04
C LEU A 232 -4.28 -2.32 -16.18
N ASP A 233 -5.40 -1.65 -15.95
CA ASP A 233 -5.83 -0.55 -16.82
C ASP A 233 -4.98 0.69 -16.49
N PRO A 234 -4.09 1.15 -17.40
CA PRO A 234 -3.21 2.28 -17.12
C PRO A 234 -3.98 3.59 -16.91
N ASN A 235 -5.21 3.72 -17.43
CA ASN A 235 -6.06 4.88 -17.13
C ASN A 235 -6.78 4.72 -15.77
N ARG A 236 -6.26 3.92 -14.85
CA ARG A 236 -6.73 3.72 -13.46
C ARG A 236 -5.59 3.68 -12.44
N ASP A 237 -4.36 3.94 -12.86
CA ASP A 237 -3.13 3.67 -12.11
C ASP A 237 -2.28 4.94 -11.89
N PHE A 238 -2.85 6.14 -12.07
CA PHE A 238 -2.09 7.40 -11.94
C PHE A 238 -1.75 7.83 -10.52
N ILE A 239 -2.35 7.20 -9.51
CA ILE A 239 -2.10 7.51 -8.09
C ILE A 239 -1.21 6.45 -7.43
N THR A 240 -1.34 5.20 -7.88
CA THR A 240 -0.55 4.06 -7.40
C THR A 240 0.72 3.86 -8.21
N ASN A 241 0.73 4.28 -9.48
CA ASN A 241 1.82 4.14 -10.45
C ASN A 241 2.50 2.76 -10.45
N THR A 242 1.69 1.70 -10.36
CA THR A 242 2.19 0.31 -10.29
C THR A 242 2.81 -0.15 -11.61
N THR A 243 2.44 0.47 -12.74
CA THR A 243 3.00 0.14 -14.05
C THR A 243 4.10 1.13 -14.48
N PRO A 244 5.14 0.68 -15.19
CA PRO A 244 6.13 1.59 -15.76
C PRO A 244 5.48 2.55 -16.77
N GLU A 245 4.43 2.12 -17.49
CA GLU A 245 3.70 2.95 -18.45
C GLU A 245 3.08 4.19 -17.78
N THR A 246 2.41 4.05 -16.63
CA THR A 246 1.82 5.20 -15.92
C THR A 246 2.87 6.06 -15.22
N SER A 247 3.94 5.45 -14.70
CA SER A 247 5.06 6.20 -14.11
C SER A 247 5.74 7.12 -15.12
N ILE A 248 5.96 6.66 -16.36
CA ILE A 248 6.51 7.49 -17.44
C ILE A 248 5.60 8.69 -17.72
N VAL A 249 4.29 8.48 -17.84
CA VAL A 249 3.33 9.57 -18.12
C VAL A 249 3.24 10.55 -16.93
N ARG A 250 3.28 10.04 -15.70
CA ARG A 250 3.35 10.87 -14.47
C ARG A 250 4.56 11.80 -14.50
N ASP A 251 5.75 11.26 -14.81
CA ASP A 251 7.00 12.03 -14.83
C ASP A 251 6.97 13.08 -15.95
N LEU A 252 6.55 12.67 -17.16
CA LEU A 252 6.36 13.59 -18.29
C LEU A 252 5.36 14.71 -17.99
N THR A 253 4.34 14.45 -17.18
CA THR A 253 3.36 15.47 -16.77
C THR A 253 4.04 16.58 -15.96
N ALA A 254 5.00 16.23 -15.09
CA ALA A 254 5.78 17.21 -14.34
C ALA A 254 6.77 17.96 -15.23
N ASP A 255 7.45 17.26 -16.14
CA ASP A 255 8.50 17.83 -17.01
C ASP A 255 7.94 18.72 -18.11
N ILE A 256 6.85 18.30 -18.75
CA ILE A 256 6.18 19.05 -19.82
C ILE A 256 5.39 20.22 -19.22
N GLN A 257 4.75 20.02 -18.06
CA GLN A 257 3.81 20.98 -17.46
C GLN A 257 2.83 21.53 -18.50
N PRO A 258 2.04 20.67 -19.16
CA PRO A 258 1.26 21.07 -20.32
C PRO A 258 0.27 22.17 -19.94
N LEU A 259 0.13 23.18 -20.80
CA LEU A 259 -0.98 24.14 -20.72
C LEU A 259 -2.28 23.44 -21.08
N PHE A 260 -2.18 22.46 -21.98
CA PHE A 260 -3.31 21.72 -22.50
C PHE A 260 -2.92 20.27 -22.83
N PHE A 261 -3.75 19.33 -22.40
CA PHE A 261 -3.53 17.89 -22.53
C PHE A 261 -4.73 17.18 -23.16
N ILE A 262 -4.48 16.32 -24.14
CA ILE A 262 -5.52 15.59 -24.85
C ILE A 262 -5.20 14.10 -24.82
N ASP A 263 -6.04 13.31 -24.14
CA ASP A 263 -5.92 11.85 -24.13
C ASP A 263 -6.83 11.24 -25.20
N LEU A 264 -6.24 10.71 -26.27
CA LEU A 264 -6.97 10.16 -27.41
C LEU A 264 -7.25 8.66 -27.21
N HIS A 265 -8.55 8.36 -27.07
CA HIS A 265 -9.10 7.06 -26.72
C HIS A 265 -10.04 6.49 -27.79
N GLY A 266 -10.44 5.23 -27.59
CA GLY A 266 -11.63 4.64 -28.19
C GLY A 266 -12.30 3.59 -27.28
N TYR A 267 -13.45 3.03 -27.57
CA TYR A 267 -14.39 3.50 -28.54
C TYR A 267 -15.74 3.66 -27.88
N THR A 268 -16.37 4.80 -28.16
CA THR A 268 -17.74 5.10 -27.81
C THR A 268 -18.66 4.93 -29.02
N THR A 269 -19.97 5.11 -28.80
CA THR A 269 -20.97 5.01 -29.87
C THR A 269 -20.87 6.17 -30.84
N GLU A 270 -20.56 7.38 -30.37
CA GLU A 270 -20.29 8.60 -31.14
C GLU A 270 -19.00 9.25 -30.62
N LEU A 271 -18.50 10.32 -31.27
CA LEU A 271 -17.40 11.11 -30.72
C LEU A 271 -17.81 11.64 -29.34
N GLN A 272 -17.01 11.37 -28.31
CA GLN A 272 -17.22 11.94 -26.99
C GLN A 272 -16.00 12.79 -26.61
N VAL A 273 -16.24 14.01 -26.13
CA VAL A 273 -15.20 14.99 -25.78
C VAL A 273 -15.49 15.48 -24.37
N GLU A 274 -14.59 15.22 -23.43
CA GLU A 274 -14.67 15.78 -22.07
C GLU A 274 -14.57 17.32 -22.10
N PRO A 275 -15.21 18.05 -21.17
CA PRO A 275 -15.25 17.77 -19.73
C PRO A 275 -16.27 16.71 -19.28
N THR A 276 -15.94 16.05 -18.16
CA THR A 276 -16.77 15.06 -17.46
C THR A 276 -18.07 15.66 -16.91
N GLY A 277 -19.09 14.83 -16.68
CA GLY A 277 -20.27 15.20 -15.92
C GLY A 277 -20.04 15.17 -14.40
N PRO A 278 -21.08 15.49 -13.61
CA PRO A 278 -21.00 15.41 -12.15
C PRO A 278 -21.02 13.95 -11.64
N PRO A 279 -20.39 13.69 -10.47
CA PRO A 279 -19.80 14.68 -9.59
C PRO A 279 -18.39 15.09 -10.04
N GLN A 280 -18.10 16.38 -9.91
CA GLN A 280 -16.76 16.93 -10.15
C GLN A 280 -15.83 16.60 -8.97
N GLY A 281 -14.52 16.48 -9.19
CA GLY A 281 -13.58 16.25 -8.09
C GLY A 281 -13.36 17.51 -7.23
N GLU A 282 -13.05 17.30 -5.96
CA GLU A 282 -13.10 18.34 -4.92
C GLU A 282 -11.80 19.13 -4.73
N ASN A 283 -10.73 18.81 -5.45
CA ASN A 283 -9.40 19.40 -5.27
C ASN A 283 -8.91 20.20 -6.50
N TYR A 284 -9.77 20.39 -7.50
CA TYR A 284 -9.46 21.12 -8.74
C TYR A 284 -9.92 22.59 -8.67
N GLU A 285 -9.17 23.49 -9.29
CA GLU A 285 -9.53 24.91 -9.46
C GLU A 285 -10.51 25.07 -10.63
N HIS A 286 -11.72 24.53 -10.48
CA HIS A 286 -12.73 24.49 -11.56
C HIS A 286 -13.09 25.86 -12.13
N ASP A 287 -12.93 26.94 -11.35
CA ASP A 287 -13.21 28.30 -11.79
C ASP A 287 -12.25 28.80 -12.86
N LEU A 288 -11.07 28.16 -12.98
CA LEU A 288 -10.04 28.47 -13.97
C LEU A 288 -10.01 27.41 -15.09
N LEU A 289 -10.44 26.18 -14.80
CA LEU A 289 -10.38 25.05 -15.74
C LEU A 289 -11.66 24.88 -16.55
N MET A 290 -12.83 24.84 -15.89
CA MET A 290 -14.11 24.51 -16.53
C MET A 290 -14.52 25.50 -17.65
N PRO A 291 -14.32 26.83 -17.51
CA PRO A 291 -14.69 27.79 -18.55
C PRO A 291 -14.08 27.48 -19.91
N HIS A 292 -12.78 27.20 -19.92
CA HIS A 292 -12.06 26.89 -21.14
C HIS A 292 -12.24 25.44 -21.57
N ALA A 293 -12.34 24.50 -20.62
CA ALA A 293 -12.58 23.10 -20.93
C ALA A 293 -13.85 22.89 -21.76
N TYR A 294 -14.95 23.48 -21.31
CA TYR A 294 -16.22 23.35 -22.00
C TYR A 294 -16.25 24.13 -23.33
N ALA A 295 -15.64 25.31 -23.38
CA ALA A 295 -15.60 26.11 -24.61
C ALA A 295 -14.78 25.43 -25.72
N ALA A 296 -13.65 24.81 -25.38
CA ALA A 296 -12.86 24.04 -26.35
C ALA A 296 -13.62 22.80 -26.85
N ALA A 297 -14.31 22.07 -25.96
CA ALA A 297 -15.16 20.94 -26.35
C ALA A 297 -16.28 21.36 -27.32
N LEU A 298 -16.89 22.53 -27.10
CA LEU A 298 -17.88 23.10 -28.02
C LEU A 298 -17.28 23.50 -29.37
N GLN A 299 -16.04 24.01 -29.41
CA GLN A 299 -15.35 24.30 -30.66
C GLN A 299 -15.07 23.02 -31.46
N ILE A 300 -14.54 21.98 -30.80
CA ILE A 300 -14.32 20.66 -31.42
C ILE A 300 -15.63 20.12 -32.00
N GLU A 301 -16.74 20.19 -31.25
CA GLU A 301 -18.07 19.78 -31.74
C GLU A 301 -18.49 20.57 -32.99
N GLN A 302 -18.33 21.90 -32.97
CA GLN A 302 -18.71 22.77 -34.08
C GLN A 302 -17.92 22.45 -35.35
N ASP A 303 -16.61 22.32 -35.25
CA ASP A 303 -15.73 22.09 -36.39
C ASP A 303 -15.90 20.67 -36.95
N TYR A 304 -16.02 19.66 -36.07
CA TYR A 304 -16.36 18.29 -36.45
C TYR A 304 -17.67 18.21 -37.26
N LEU A 305 -18.71 18.91 -36.79
CA LEU A 305 -20.00 18.95 -37.50
C LEU A 305 -19.92 19.78 -38.79
N GLY A 306 -19.15 20.87 -38.78
CA GLY A 306 -18.91 21.76 -39.92
C GLY A 306 -18.25 21.04 -41.11
N GLN A 307 -17.28 20.15 -40.84
CA GLN A 307 -16.66 19.29 -41.84
C GLN A 307 -17.57 18.16 -42.34
N GLY A 308 -18.74 17.98 -41.72
CA GLY A 308 -19.68 16.92 -42.08
C GLY A 308 -19.26 15.52 -41.61
N LEU A 309 -18.20 15.39 -40.81
CA LEU A 309 -17.67 14.12 -40.31
C LEU A 309 -18.72 13.32 -39.54
N GLY A 310 -19.59 13.99 -38.77
CA GLY A 310 -20.74 13.37 -38.10
C GLY A 310 -21.77 12.67 -39.00
N ASN A 311 -21.71 12.88 -40.33
CA ASN A 311 -22.55 12.18 -41.31
C ASN A 311 -21.84 10.99 -41.97
N GLU A 312 -20.50 10.98 -42.00
CA GLU A 312 -19.69 10.00 -42.75
C GLU A 312 -19.56 8.66 -42.02
N GLY A 313 -19.62 8.67 -40.69
CA GLY A 313 -19.54 7.48 -39.85
C GLY A 313 -20.86 6.70 -39.74
N TYR A 314 -22.00 7.39 -39.87
CA TYR A 314 -23.34 6.88 -39.48
C TYR A 314 -24.44 7.24 -40.48
N PRO A 315 -24.67 6.47 -41.55
CA PRO A 315 -25.70 6.79 -42.55
C PRO A 315 -27.15 6.77 -42.01
N THR A 316 -27.40 6.29 -40.78
CA THR A 316 -28.75 6.12 -40.20
C THR A 316 -28.97 6.78 -38.83
N ALA A 317 -27.97 7.45 -38.24
CA ALA A 317 -28.11 8.09 -36.92
C ALA A 317 -28.80 9.46 -37.00
N ALA A 318 -29.60 9.82 -35.98
CA ALA A 318 -30.25 11.13 -35.91
C ALA A 318 -29.22 12.25 -35.64
N PRO A 319 -29.43 13.48 -36.14
CA PRO A 319 -28.47 14.58 -35.97
C PRO A 319 -28.14 14.98 -34.53
N ALA A 320 -29.04 14.73 -33.58
CA ALA A 320 -28.90 15.11 -32.16
C ALA A 320 -28.09 14.10 -31.32
N THR A 321 -27.47 13.09 -31.92
CA THR A 321 -26.69 12.03 -31.25
C THR A 321 -25.36 11.81 -31.98
N ARG A 322 -24.66 12.90 -32.32
CA ARG A 322 -23.46 12.85 -33.19
C ARG A 322 -22.15 13.16 -32.47
N VAL A 323 -22.23 13.96 -31.42
CA VAL A 323 -21.14 14.25 -30.47
C VAL A 323 -21.76 14.24 -29.09
N LYS A 324 -21.03 13.70 -28.11
CA LYS A 324 -21.42 13.69 -26.71
C LYS A 324 -20.40 14.50 -25.90
N ILE A 325 -20.86 15.53 -25.20
CA ILE A 325 -20.05 16.26 -24.23
C ILE A 325 -20.59 15.89 -22.85
N PRO A 326 -19.90 15.04 -22.06
CA PRO A 326 -20.47 14.48 -20.83
C PRO A 326 -21.01 15.51 -19.84
N TYR A 327 -20.33 16.64 -19.65
CA TYR A 327 -20.83 17.75 -18.83
C TYR A 327 -22.24 18.23 -19.23
N ARG A 328 -22.54 18.30 -20.53
CA ARG A 328 -23.86 18.68 -21.06
C ARG A 328 -24.84 17.51 -21.13
N ASP A 329 -24.35 16.34 -21.53
CA ASP A 329 -25.20 15.24 -22.02
C ASP A 329 -25.32 14.07 -21.03
N THR A 330 -24.53 14.06 -19.94
CA THR A 330 -24.56 13.04 -18.87
C THR A 330 -24.66 13.71 -17.49
N PRO A 331 -25.85 14.17 -17.09
CA PRO A 331 -26.04 15.06 -15.92
C PRO A 331 -25.87 14.35 -14.56
N SER A 332 -25.36 13.11 -14.53
CA SER A 332 -25.06 12.41 -13.29
C SER A 332 -24.26 11.13 -13.50
N GLY A 333 -23.32 10.86 -12.59
CA GLY A 333 -22.65 9.59 -12.42
C GLY A 333 -21.57 9.29 -13.46
N TRP A 334 -21.26 10.24 -14.34
CA TRP A 334 -20.06 10.21 -15.18
C TRP A 334 -18.96 10.95 -14.42
N ASP A 335 -17.83 10.29 -14.18
CA ASP A 335 -16.97 10.63 -13.05
C ASP A 335 -15.82 11.59 -13.38
N GLY A 336 -16.04 12.88 -13.11
CA GLY A 336 -14.95 13.84 -12.91
C GLY A 336 -14.30 13.77 -11.52
N PHE A 337 -14.75 12.83 -10.68
CA PHE A 337 -14.40 12.76 -9.26
C PHE A 337 -12.98 12.21 -9.02
N PRO A 338 -12.61 10.98 -9.49
CA PRO A 338 -11.36 10.36 -9.10
C PRO A 338 -10.13 10.91 -9.83
N PRO A 339 -8.98 11.01 -9.14
CA PRO A 339 -7.71 11.50 -9.70
C PRO A 339 -6.89 10.39 -10.37
N VAL A 340 -7.50 9.22 -10.64
CA VAL A 340 -6.79 8.02 -11.13
C VAL A 340 -6.74 7.92 -12.66
N PHE A 341 -7.49 8.79 -13.34
CA PHE A 341 -7.52 8.88 -14.80
C PHE A 341 -6.46 9.86 -15.27
N THR A 342 -5.88 9.64 -16.45
CA THR A 342 -4.81 10.47 -16.98
C THR A 342 -5.21 11.94 -17.05
N ALA A 343 -6.36 12.25 -17.66
CA ALA A 343 -6.81 13.62 -17.84
C ALA A 343 -6.99 14.31 -16.48
N GLN A 344 -7.77 13.71 -15.58
CA GLN A 344 -8.01 14.24 -14.24
C GLN A 344 -6.71 14.40 -13.42
N TYR A 345 -5.76 13.46 -13.51
CA TYR A 345 -4.44 13.58 -12.88
C TYR A 345 -3.66 14.80 -13.41
N VAL A 346 -3.62 14.99 -14.74
CA VAL A 346 -2.86 16.06 -15.39
C VAL A 346 -3.42 17.45 -15.04
N GLN A 347 -4.71 17.58 -14.68
CA GLN A 347 -5.29 18.86 -14.21
C GLN A 347 -4.59 19.42 -12.98
N PHE A 348 -4.02 18.58 -12.12
CA PHE A 348 -3.27 19.04 -10.96
C PHE A 348 -1.98 19.78 -11.31
N GLN A 349 -1.46 19.61 -12.54
CA GLN A 349 -0.36 20.42 -13.08
C GLN A 349 -0.85 21.71 -13.76
N GLY A 350 -2.07 22.17 -13.45
CA GLY A 350 -2.64 23.40 -13.97
C GLY A 350 -3.01 23.35 -15.46
N ALA A 351 -3.09 22.15 -16.03
CA ALA A 351 -3.46 21.93 -17.42
C ALA A 351 -4.97 21.90 -17.59
N ILE A 352 -5.45 22.41 -18.71
CA ILE A 352 -6.77 22.00 -19.19
C ILE A 352 -6.62 20.65 -19.89
N SER A 353 -7.44 19.68 -19.51
CA SER A 353 -7.29 18.30 -19.98
C SER A 353 -8.61 17.63 -20.31
N TYR A 354 -8.66 16.87 -21.41
CA TYR A 354 -9.83 16.05 -21.78
C TYR A 354 -9.40 14.67 -22.24
N THR A 355 -10.23 13.68 -21.91
CA THR A 355 -10.33 12.45 -22.70
C THR A 355 -11.19 12.71 -23.95
N VAL A 356 -10.72 12.25 -25.11
CA VAL A 356 -11.47 12.22 -26.37
C VAL A 356 -11.66 10.77 -26.80
N GLU A 357 -12.90 10.31 -26.81
CA GLU A 357 -13.26 8.94 -27.16
C GLU A 357 -13.80 8.90 -28.60
N PHE A 358 -13.12 8.16 -29.49
CA PHE A 358 -13.55 8.06 -30.88
C PHE A 358 -14.74 7.10 -31.07
N GLY A 359 -15.66 7.49 -31.96
CA GLY A 359 -16.72 6.63 -32.46
C GLY A 359 -16.78 6.68 -34.00
N PRO A 360 -17.16 5.57 -34.67
CA PRO A 360 -17.65 4.32 -34.10
C PRO A 360 -16.52 3.33 -33.79
N GLY A 361 -16.79 2.44 -32.82
CA GLY A 361 -15.85 1.40 -32.42
C GLY A 361 -15.57 0.30 -33.44
N ARG A 362 -14.57 -0.52 -33.13
CA ARG A 362 -14.12 -1.66 -33.94
C ARG A 362 -15.19 -2.74 -34.13
N THR A 363 -15.09 -3.49 -35.24
CA THR A 363 -15.97 -4.63 -35.53
C THR A 363 -15.15 -5.85 -35.95
N ALA A 364 -15.79 -7.03 -35.93
CA ALA A 364 -15.19 -8.26 -36.46
C ALA A 364 -15.10 -8.29 -38.00
N ASP A 365 -15.82 -7.43 -38.70
CA ASP A 365 -15.69 -7.26 -40.15
C ASP A 365 -14.49 -6.35 -40.43
N LEU A 366 -13.40 -6.93 -40.94
CA LEU A 366 -12.13 -6.22 -41.12
C LEU A 366 -12.22 -5.06 -42.11
N GLU A 367 -13.04 -5.16 -43.16
CA GLU A 367 -13.15 -4.07 -44.15
C GLU A 367 -13.94 -2.89 -43.56
N GLU A 368 -15.00 -3.17 -42.83
CA GLU A 368 -15.72 -2.14 -42.08
C GLU A 368 -14.84 -1.55 -40.97
N SER A 369 -14.05 -2.38 -40.27
CA SER A 369 -13.13 -1.95 -39.21
C SER A 369 -12.07 -0.99 -39.77
N LYS A 370 -11.49 -1.26 -40.94
CA LYS A 370 -10.58 -0.35 -41.67
C LYS A 370 -11.25 0.95 -42.09
N ARG A 371 -12.50 0.89 -42.59
CA ARG A 371 -13.27 2.09 -42.95
C ARG A 371 -13.50 2.99 -41.74
N ARG A 372 -13.84 2.40 -40.58
CA ARG A 372 -14.03 3.11 -39.31
C ARG A 372 -12.73 3.72 -38.79
N LEU A 373 -11.62 2.98 -38.84
CA LEU A 373 -10.29 3.53 -38.53
C LEU A 373 -9.97 4.74 -39.40
N ALA A 374 -10.12 4.64 -40.73
CA ALA A 374 -9.85 5.75 -41.63
C ALA A 374 -10.76 6.97 -41.36
N HIS A 375 -12.00 6.75 -40.91
CA HIS A 375 -12.88 7.82 -40.43
C HIS A 375 -12.32 8.45 -39.15
N ASN A 376 -12.04 7.64 -38.12
CA ASN A 376 -11.54 8.10 -36.82
C ASN A 376 -10.20 8.82 -36.93
N VAL A 377 -9.31 8.45 -37.86
CA VAL A 377 -8.08 9.20 -38.16
C VAL A 377 -8.37 10.62 -38.64
N ARG A 378 -9.40 10.82 -39.49
CA ARG A 378 -9.84 12.17 -39.90
C ARG A 378 -10.49 12.93 -38.74
N VAL A 379 -11.24 12.24 -37.90
CA VAL A 379 -11.85 12.83 -36.69
C VAL A 379 -10.76 13.30 -35.72
N GLY A 380 -9.77 12.45 -35.44
CA GLY A 380 -8.64 12.79 -34.57
C GLY A 380 -7.86 14.00 -35.09
N ARG A 381 -7.59 14.08 -36.39
CA ARG A 381 -6.99 15.29 -37.00
C ARG A 381 -7.81 16.54 -36.73
N GLN A 382 -9.14 16.49 -36.98
CA GLN A 382 -10.01 17.63 -36.69
C GLN A 382 -10.00 17.99 -35.20
N VAL A 383 -9.95 17.01 -34.29
CA VAL A 383 -9.81 17.27 -32.85
C VAL A 383 -8.51 18.02 -32.55
N LEU A 384 -7.39 17.58 -33.12
CA LEU A 384 -6.07 18.22 -32.98
C LEU A 384 -6.11 19.67 -33.49
N ASP A 385 -6.60 19.89 -34.71
CA ASP A 385 -6.73 21.21 -35.33
C ASP A 385 -7.58 22.15 -34.46
N SER A 386 -8.80 21.74 -34.12
CA SER A 386 -9.74 22.58 -33.36
C SER A 386 -9.21 22.92 -31.97
N THR A 387 -8.44 22.01 -31.37
CA THR A 387 -7.81 22.23 -30.06
C THR A 387 -6.70 23.27 -30.15
N LEU A 388 -5.84 23.16 -31.16
CA LEU A 388 -4.73 24.11 -31.36
C LEU A 388 -5.24 25.49 -31.74
N ASP A 389 -6.28 25.58 -32.58
CA ASP A 389 -6.96 26.83 -32.91
C ASP A 389 -7.53 27.50 -31.65
N TYR A 390 -8.17 26.72 -30.78
CA TYR A 390 -8.68 27.23 -29.50
C TYR A 390 -7.54 27.76 -28.61
N ILE A 391 -6.44 27.02 -28.49
CA ILE A 391 -5.29 27.41 -27.66
C ILE A 391 -4.68 28.71 -28.18
N GLN A 392 -4.41 28.83 -29.48
CA GLN A 392 -3.85 30.05 -30.08
C GLN A 392 -4.76 31.27 -29.87
N ALA A 393 -6.08 31.08 -29.97
CA ALA A 393 -7.04 32.17 -29.78
C ALA A 393 -7.14 32.65 -28.31
N ASN A 394 -6.72 31.85 -27.33
CA ASN A 394 -6.92 32.11 -25.91
C ASN A 394 -5.61 32.05 -25.08
N GLU A 395 -4.44 32.00 -25.72
CA GLU A 395 -3.15 31.66 -25.09
C GLU A 395 -2.82 32.48 -23.84
N ALA A 396 -3.08 33.78 -23.86
CA ALA A 396 -2.73 34.68 -22.75
C ALA A 396 -3.53 34.34 -21.48
N GLU A 397 -4.83 34.09 -21.63
CA GLU A 397 -5.70 33.75 -20.50
C GLU A 397 -5.40 32.33 -19.98
N LEU A 398 -5.07 31.39 -20.87
CA LEU A 398 -4.67 30.05 -20.50
C LEU A 398 -3.40 30.04 -19.64
N VAL A 399 -2.37 30.80 -20.02
CA VAL A 399 -1.13 30.93 -19.24
C VAL A 399 -1.38 31.64 -17.90
N ASP A 400 -2.18 32.71 -17.89
CA ASP A 400 -2.55 33.41 -16.65
C ASP A 400 -3.32 32.49 -15.69
N ASN A 401 -4.22 31.64 -16.20
CA ASN A 401 -4.95 30.66 -15.38
C ASN A 401 -4.01 29.62 -14.77
N GLN A 402 -3.06 29.06 -15.55
CA GLN A 402 -2.09 28.09 -15.03
C GLN A 402 -1.22 28.71 -13.93
N ILE A 403 -0.73 29.94 -14.13
CA ILE A 403 0.03 30.68 -13.10
C ILE A 403 -0.83 30.88 -11.85
N GLU A 404 -2.10 31.28 -12.01
CA GLU A 404 -3.01 31.54 -10.89
C GLU A 404 -3.30 30.29 -10.06
N ILE A 405 -3.46 29.11 -10.70
CA ILE A 405 -3.62 27.82 -10.00
C ILE A 405 -2.46 27.58 -9.04
N PHE A 406 -1.23 27.68 -9.53
CA PHE A 406 -0.03 27.47 -8.71
C PHE A 406 0.18 28.58 -7.67
N ARG A 407 -0.17 29.82 -7.99
CA ARG A 407 -0.10 30.96 -7.06
C ARG A 407 -1.03 30.80 -5.87
N ARG A 408 -2.28 30.40 -6.12
CA ARG A 408 -3.24 30.07 -5.04
C ARG A 408 -2.70 28.92 -4.18
N GLY A 409 -2.05 27.94 -4.81
CA GLY A 409 -1.35 26.83 -4.16
C GLY A 409 -0.30 27.29 -3.17
N ALA A 410 0.73 27.96 -3.69
CA ALA A 410 1.86 28.46 -2.90
C ALA A 410 1.42 29.44 -1.80
N ALA A 411 0.35 30.21 -2.04
CA ALA A 411 -0.21 31.12 -1.05
C ALA A 411 -1.06 30.43 0.04
N GLY A 412 -1.40 29.14 -0.11
CA GLY A 412 -2.29 28.42 0.80
C GLY A 412 -3.74 28.94 0.75
N GLU A 413 -4.18 29.52 -0.37
CA GLU A 413 -5.53 30.05 -0.47
C GLU A 413 -6.59 28.92 -0.38
N PRO A 414 -7.73 29.17 0.29
CA PRO A 414 -8.88 28.28 0.22
C PRO A 414 -9.30 28.02 -1.22
N LEU A 415 -9.82 26.82 -1.49
CA LEU A 415 -10.37 26.50 -2.81
C LEU A 415 -11.58 27.42 -3.11
N ARG A 416 -11.69 27.88 -4.35
CA ARG A 416 -12.84 28.69 -4.81
C ARG A 416 -14.02 27.77 -5.11
N GLU A 417 -14.96 27.69 -4.18
CA GLU A 417 -16.24 27.00 -4.43
C GLU A 417 -17.08 27.79 -5.45
N ILE A 418 -17.60 27.08 -6.46
CA ILE A 418 -18.56 27.61 -7.42
C ILE A 418 -19.97 27.20 -6.97
N PRO A 419 -20.86 28.14 -6.62
CA PRO A 419 -22.23 27.81 -6.22
C PRO A 419 -23.04 27.32 -7.42
N ALA A 420 -24.08 26.52 -7.16
CA ALA A 420 -25.04 26.12 -8.17
C ALA A 420 -25.69 27.34 -8.87
N ASN A 421 -25.86 27.26 -10.18
CA ASN A 421 -26.33 28.36 -11.04
C ASN A 421 -25.48 29.65 -10.88
N PRO A 422 -24.16 29.58 -11.12
CA PRO A 422 -23.27 30.72 -10.95
C PRO A 422 -23.57 31.84 -11.94
N ASP A 423 -23.32 33.09 -11.54
CA ASP A 423 -23.23 34.21 -12.48
C ASP A 423 -21.83 34.19 -13.12
N PRO A 424 -21.70 33.88 -14.42
CA PRO A 424 -20.41 33.70 -15.08
C PRO A 424 -19.55 34.97 -15.06
N ALA A 425 -20.14 36.16 -14.90
CA ALA A 425 -19.39 37.41 -14.81
C ALA A 425 -18.46 37.52 -13.59
N ASN A 426 -18.54 36.58 -12.64
CA ASN A 426 -17.63 36.48 -11.49
C ASN A 426 -16.40 35.60 -11.73
N TYR A 427 -16.30 34.95 -12.89
CA TYR A 427 -15.25 34.00 -13.22
C TYR A 427 -14.53 34.44 -14.51
N PRO A 428 -13.22 34.18 -14.64
CA PRO A 428 -12.51 34.43 -15.89
C PRO A 428 -12.94 33.43 -16.97
N GLY A 429 -12.64 33.76 -18.22
CA GLY A 429 -12.87 32.88 -19.36
C GLY A 429 -14.30 32.92 -19.93
N PRO A 430 -14.61 31.95 -20.81
CA PRO A 430 -15.90 31.86 -21.50
C PRO A 430 -17.08 31.46 -20.60
N ASP A 431 -18.28 31.95 -20.90
CA ASP A 431 -19.47 31.82 -20.03
C ASP A 431 -20.34 30.55 -20.28
N GLN A 432 -20.06 29.77 -21.33
CA GLN A 432 -20.98 28.73 -21.84
C GLN A 432 -21.28 27.61 -20.83
N TRP A 433 -20.39 27.39 -19.86
CA TRP A 433 -20.47 26.30 -18.88
C TRP A 433 -21.47 26.59 -17.75
N ALA A 434 -21.57 27.85 -17.34
CA ALA A 434 -22.27 28.28 -16.12
C ALA A 434 -23.76 27.89 -16.07
N PRO A 435 -24.54 27.94 -17.17
CA PRO A 435 -25.94 27.51 -17.14
C PRO A 435 -26.17 26.03 -16.86
N LEU A 436 -25.12 25.20 -16.96
CA LEU A 436 -25.18 23.76 -16.71
C LEU A 436 -24.66 23.38 -15.32
N TRP A 437 -23.97 24.29 -14.62
CA TRP A 437 -23.37 24.03 -13.31
C TRP A 437 -24.45 24.03 -12.23
N ASP A 438 -24.76 22.86 -11.69
CA ASP A 438 -25.85 22.66 -10.73
C ASP A 438 -25.37 22.09 -9.38
N GLU A 439 -26.32 21.70 -8.51
CA GLU A 439 -26.02 21.18 -7.18
C GLU A 439 -25.12 19.93 -7.18
N ALA A 440 -25.12 19.14 -8.25
CA ALA A 440 -24.29 17.95 -8.35
C ALA A 440 -22.82 18.28 -8.72
N ASP A 441 -22.57 19.45 -9.30
CA ASP A 441 -21.22 19.94 -9.64
C ASP A 441 -20.55 20.69 -8.47
N VAL A 442 -21.33 21.21 -7.51
CA VAL A 442 -20.79 21.94 -6.36
C VAL A 442 -19.85 21.06 -5.54
N THR A 443 -18.59 21.48 -5.49
CA THR A 443 -17.51 20.82 -4.77
C THR A 443 -16.69 21.83 -4.01
N GLY A 444 -16.00 21.36 -2.97
CA GLY A 444 -15.16 22.18 -2.12
C GLY A 444 -14.30 21.29 -1.25
N THR A 445 -13.17 21.82 -0.81
CA THR A 445 -12.29 21.14 0.14
C THR A 445 -11.71 22.15 1.11
N GLU A 446 -11.54 21.74 2.36
CA GLU A 446 -10.83 22.52 3.36
C GLU A 446 -9.40 21.98 3.48
N PHE A 447 -8.44 22.78 3.01
CA PHE A 447 -7.03 22.42 3.14
C PHE A 447 -6.55 22.61 4.60
N PRO A 448 -5.85 21.62 5.18
CA PRO A 448 -5.20 21.80 6.47
C PRO A 448 -4.01 22.75 6.36
N ARG A 449 -3.45 23.19 7.50
CA ARG A 449 -2.16 23.90 7.47
C ARG A 449 -1.09 22.98 6.89
N ALA A 450 -1.08 21.74 7.34
CA ALA A 450 -0.20 20.70 6.87
C ALA A 450 -0.77 19.30 7.15
N TYR A 451 -0.21 18.30 6.48
CA TYR A 451 -0.24 16.92 6.95
C TYR A 451 1.09 16.60 7.66
N VAL A 452 1.03 15.91 8.79
CA VAL A 452 2.20 15.44 9.53
C VAL A 452 2.23 13.91 9.49
N ILE A 453 3.32 13.34 8.98
CA ILE A 453 3.60 11.91 9.06
C ILE A 453 4.56 11.74 10.24
N PRO A 454 4.06 11.30 11.42
CA PRO A 454 4.87 11.27 12.63
C PRO A 454 6.02 10.27 12.49
N ALA A 455 7.12 10.56 13.18
CA ALA A 455 8.18 9.59 13.46
C ALA A 455 8.00 8.97 14.85
N GLY A 456 8.71 7.87 15.11
CA GLY A 456 8.72 7.19 16.41
C GLY A 456 7.42 6.42 16.69
N GLU A 457 7.12 6.20 17.98
CA GLU A 457 6.07 5.27 18.45
C GLU A 457 4.63 5.62 18.00
N ARG A 458 4.39 6.84 17.51
CA ARG A 458 3.06 7.22 16.99
C ARG A 458 2.83 6.69 15.57
N GLN A 459 3.87 6.30 14.87
CA GLN A 459 3.78 5.80 13.51
C GLN A 459 3.45 4.30 13.52
N SER A 460 2.37 3.92 12.83
CA SER A 460 1.98 2.51 12.63
C SER A 460 3.07 1.71 11.92
N SER A 461 3.66 2.28 10.86
CA SER A 461 4.69 1.62 10.06
C SER A 461 5.70 2.64 9.54
N ARG A 462 6.97 2.51 9.99
CA ARG A 462 8.05 3.42 9.57
C ARG A 462 8.37 3.26 8.08
N THR A 463 8.35 2.03 7.58
CA THR A 463 8.69 1.70 6.19
C THR A 463 7.59 2.13 5.23
N ASP A 464 6.31 1.96 5.59
CA ASP A 464 5.21 2.49 4.79
C ASP A 464 5.13 4.01 4.83
N ALA A 465 5.48 4.65 5.94
CA ALA A 465 5.65 6.11 6.00
C ALA A 465 6.73 6.61 5.02
N ALA A 466 7.88 5.92 4.96
CA ALA A 466 8.93 6.23 3.99
C ALA A 466 8.46 6.03 2.54
N ARG A 467 7.77 4.92 2.25
CA ARG A 467 7.19 4.64 0.92
C ARG A 467 6.14 5.67 0.51
N LEU A 468 5.27 6.09 1.44
CA LEU A 468 4.31 7.17 1.20
C LEU A 468 5.02 8.48 0.85
N VAL A 469 6.10 8.82 1.57
CA VAL A 469 6.89 10.03 1.27
C VAL A 469 7.53 9.94 -0.11
N GLU A 470 8.12 8.80 -0.49
CA GLU A 470 8.65 8.59 -1.85
C GLU A 470 7.56 8.77 -2.91
N GLN A 471 6.37 8.20 -2.69
CA GLN A 471 5.24 8.37 -3.61
C GLN A 471 4.82 9.83 -3.74
N LEU A 472 4.77 10.58 -2.64
CA LEU A 472 4.47 12.01 -2.66
C LEU A 472 5.51 12.79 -3.46
N LEU A 473 6.81 12.53 -3.24
CA LEU A 473 7.91 13.15 -3.97
C LEU A 473 7.86 12.82 -5.46
N ALA A 474 7.51 11.58 -5.83
CA ALA A 474 7.33 11.15 -7.22
C ALA A 474 6.18 11.89 -7.92
N HIS A 475 5.15 12.31 -7.19
CA HIS A 475 4.08 13.19 -7.68
C HIS A 475 4.47 14.69 -7.70
N GLY A 476 5.68 15.03 -7.26
CA GLY A 476 6.15 16.41 -7.14
C GLY A 476 5.63 17.15 -5.90
N VAL A 477 4.99 16.46 -4.95
CA VAL A 477 4.55 17.05 -3.69
C VAL A 477 5.77 17.38 -2.84
N GLU A 478 5.83 18.60 -2.33
CA GLU A 478 6.93 19.08 -1.50
C GLU A 478 6.77 18.56 -0.06
N VAL A 479 7.79 17.83 0.41
CA VAL A 479 7.84 17.26 1.76
C VAL A 479 9.04 17.83 2.52
N GLN A 480 8.82 18.17 3.78
CA GLN A 480 9.85 18.65 4.70
C GLN A 480 10.05 17.68 5.86
N ARG A 481 11.23 17.67 6.48
CA ARG A 481 11.55 16.89 7.69
C ARG A 481 11.82 17.84 8.85
N THR A 482 11.17 17.59 9.98
CA THR A 482 11.34 18.38 11.21
C THR A 482 12.72 18.14 11.84
N LEU A 483 13.40 19.21 12.26
CA LEU A 483 14.73 19.15 12.88
C LEU A 483 14.70 19.13 14.42
N ALA A 484 13.53 19.36 15.00
CA ALA A 484 13.29 19.36 16.43
C ALA A 484 11.86 18.88 16.71
N GLU A 485 11.61 18.44 17.94
CA GLU A 485 10.25 18.17 18.40
C GLU A 485 9.38 19.44 18.24
N THR A 486 8.15 19.26 17.79
CA THR A 486 7.16 20.33 17.68
C THR A 486 5.82 19.87 18.23
N THR A 487 5.03 20.80 18.76
CA THR A 487 3.67 20.52 19.23
C THR A 487 2.68 21.29 18.38
N VAL A 488 1.73 20.58 17.76
CA VAL A 488 0.66 21.17 16.96
C VAL A 488 -0.66 20.61 17.47
N ASP A 489 -1.62 21.48 17.77
CA ASP A 489 -2.94 21.11 18.31
C ASP A 489 -2.90 20.20 19.56
N GLY A 490 -1.85 20.33 20.37
CA GLY A 490 -1.64 19.55 21.59
C GLY A 490 -0.98 18.18 21.37
N ILE A 491 -0.66 17.82 20.13
CA ILE A 491 0.04 16.59 19.77
C ILE A 491 1.53 16.90 19.59
N ALA A 492 2.39 16.15 20.30
CA ALA A 492 3.83 16.26 20.16
C ALA A 492 4.32 15.36 19.01
N TYR A 493 5.11 15.93 18.11
CA TYR A 493 5.72 15.29 16.96
C TYR A 493 7.24 15.28 17.16
N PRO A 494 7.88 14.11 17.27
CA PRO A 494 9.33 14.01 17.42
C PRO A 494 10.08 14.62 16.23
N ALA A 495 11.33 15.02 16.47
CA ALA A 495 12.25 15.36 15.40
C ALA A 495 12.35 14.19 14.41
N GLY A 496 12.44 14.51 13.12
CA GLY A 496 12.46 13.52 12.05
C GLY A 496 11.08 13.19 11.46
N SER A 497 9.98 13.69 12.05
CA SER A 497 8.64 13.61 11.45
C SER A 497 8.60 14.37 10.12
N TYR A 498 7.84 13.87 9.15
CA TYR A 498 7.64 14.55 7.87
C TYR A 498 6.46 15.52 7.93
N LEU A 499 6.57 16.61 7.19
CA LEU A 499 5.62 17.70 7.13
C LEU A 499 5.34 18.02 5.66
N VAL A 500 4.08 17.91 5.26
CA VAL A 500 3.57 18.33 3.95
C VAL A 500 2.82 19.65 4.17
N ASP A 501 3.50 20.79 4.01
CA ASP A 501 2.86 22.11 4.15
C ASP A 501 1.95 22.36 2.94
N MET A 502 0.68 22.71 3.17
CA MET A 502 -0.27 22.94 2.10
C MET A 502 -0.10 24.30 1.39
N HIS A 503 0.89 25.10 1.79
CA HIS A 503 1.36 26.30 1.09
C HIS A 503 2.37 25.93 0.01
N GLN A 504 1.93 25.14 -0.96
CA GLN A 504 2.75 24.65 -2.07
C GLN A 504 1.95 24.60 -3.37
N PRO A 505 2.61 24.69 -4.56
CA PRO A 505 1.91 24.76 -5.84
C PRO A 505 0.94 23.59 -6.09
N LEU A 506 1.30 22.38 -5.64
CA LEU A 506 0.53 21.15 -5.84
C LEU A 506 -0.38 20.80 -4.65
N ARG A 507 -0.84 21.79 -3.87
CA ARG A 507 -1.70 21.55 -2.68
C ARG A 507 -2.94 20.70 -2.96
N GLY A 508 -3.55 20.85 -4.14
CA GLY A 508 -4.71 20.04 -4.56
C GLY A 508 -4.35 18.56 -4.69
N LEU A 509 -3.22 18.24 -5.32
CA LEU A 509 -2.72 16.86 -5.47
C LEU A 509 -2.27 16.29 -4.13
N ALA A 510 -1.53 17.05 -3.33
CA ALA A 510 -1.14 16.63 -1.98
C ALA A 510 -2.37 16.27 -1.14
N ASN A 511 -3.41 17.11 -1.17
CA ASN A 511 -4.64 16.88 -0.42
C ASN A 511 -5.41 15.67 -0.94
N VAL A 512 -5.57 15.53 -2.27
CA VAL A 512 -6.32 14.41 -2.85
C VAL A 512 -5.67 13.07 -2.51
N LEU A 513 -4.33 13.03 -2.35
CA LEU A 513 -3.61 11.82 -1.95
C LEU A 513 -3.72 11.50 -0.45
N LEU A 514 -3.73 12.52 0.42
CA LEU A 514 -3.59 12.34 1.87
C LEU A 514 -4.89 12.47 2.66
N ALA A 515 -5.88 13.19 2.15
CA ALA A 515 -7.16 13.37 2.82
C ALA A 515 -7.95 12.06 2.90
N ASP A 516 -8.92 12.01 3.81
CA ASP A 516 -9.84 10.88 3.95
C ASP A 516 -10.76 10.73 2.73
N GLY A 517 -10.98 11.84 2.01
CA GLY A 517 -12.00 12.00 0.97
C GLY A 517 -13.35 12.44 1.56
N SER A 518 -14.38 12.47 0.70
CA SER A 518 -15.75 12.88 1.07
C SER A 518 -16.77 11.78 0.79
N ASP A 519 -17.85 11.73 1.58
CA ASP A 519 -19.05 10.98 1.23
C ASP A 519 -19.87 11.75 0.18
N ILE A 520 -19.91 11.24 -1.05
CA ILE A 520 -20.64 11.81 -2.18
C ILE A 520 -21.96 11.08 -2.47
N SER A 521 -22.41 10.20 -1.58
CA SER A 521 -23.60 9.35 -1.76
C SER A 521 -24.86 10.15 -2.05
N ASP A 522 -25.00 11.34 -1.45
CA ASP A 522 -26.17 12.20 -1.64
C ASP A 522 -26.06 13.11 -2.87
N LYS A 523 -24.86 13.30 -3.44
CA LYS A 523 -24.64 14.14 -4.63
C LYS A 523 -25.18 13.47 -5.89
N VAL A 524 -24.94 12.16 -6.04
CA VAL A 524 -25.35 11.42 -7.24
C VAL A 524 -26.01 10.07 -6.91
N PRO A 525 -26.98 9.60 -7.72
CA PRO A 525 -27.59 8.27 -7.58
C PRO A 525 -26.61 7.10 -7.76
N THR A 526 -25.61 7.24 -8.62
CA THR A 526 -24.66 6.20 -9.01
C THR A 526 -23.31 6.81 -9.37
N MET A 527 -22.24 6.03 -9.26
CA MET A 527 -20.91 6.37 -9.75
C MET A 527 -20.48 5.41 -10.86
N TYR A 528 -19.74 5.92 -11.85
CA TYR A 528 -19.19 5.14 -12.95
C TYR A 528 -18.00 4.27 -12.50
N ASP A 529 -17.01 4.87 -11.82
CA ASP A 529 -15.86 4.17 -11.24
C ASP A 529 -15.73 4.48 -9.74
N ILE A 530 -14.54 4.25 -9.18
CA ILE A 530 -14.25 4.51 -7.78
C ILE A 530 -14.40 5.99 -7.41
N SER A 531 -14.73 6.22 -6.15
CA SER A 531 -15.11 7.51 -5.59
C SER A 531 -14.43 7.79 -4.25
N ALA A 532 -13.54 6.92 -3.81
CA ALA A 532 -12.68 7.16 -2.68
C ALA A 532 -11.29 6.62 -2.97
N TRP A 533 -10.31 7.35 -2.47
CA TRP A 533 -8.90 7.03 -2.50
C TRP A 533 -8.28 7.80 -1.34
N SER A 534 -7.31 7.20 -0.66
CA SER A 534 -6.54 7.90 0.38
C SER A 534 -5.29 7.09 0.66
N LEU A 535 -4.13 7.58 0.22
CA LEU A 535 -2.86 6.97 0.60
C LEU A 535 -2.62 7.17 2.09
N GLY A 536 -3.04 8.32 2.64
CA GLY A 536 -2.94 8.62 4.08
C GLY A 536 -3.73 7.69 4.99
N ARG A 537 -4.74 6.96 4.47
CA ARG A 537 -5.52 5.97 5.23
C ARG A 537 -5.25 4.52 4.86
N LEU A 538 -4.84 4.26 3.62
CA LEU A 538 -4.85 2.91 3.06
C LEU A 538 -3.45 2.36 2.77
N TRP A 539 -2.38 3.12 3.03
CA TRP A 539 -1.01 2.70 2.75
C TRP A 539 -0.21 2.26 3.98
N GLY A 540 -0.83 2.15 5.16
CA GLY A 540 -0.17 1.67 6.40
C GLY A 540 0.57 2.74 7.19
N ALA A 541 0.71 3.95 6.64
CA ALA A 541 1.29 5.08 7.36
C ALA A 541 0.23 5.83 8.17
N THR A 542 0.54 6.17 9.42
CA THR A 542 -0.18 7.20 10.18
C THR A 542 0.05 8.56 9.53
N VAL A 543 -1.03 9.29 9.24
CA VAL A 543 -1.00 10.66 8.72
C VAL A 543 -1.97 11.52 9.53
N ASP A 544 -1.45 12.56 10.16
CA ASP A 544 -2.25 13.51 10.94
C ASP A 544 -2.54 14.78 10.12
N ARG A 545 -3.81 15.19 10.05
CA ARG A 545 -4.24 16.49 9.50
C ARG A 545 -4.15 17.55 10.60
N VAL A 546 -3.40 18.65 10.40
CA VAL A 546 -3.22 19.70 11.42
C VAL A 546 -3.61 21.10 10.93
N GLY A 547 -4.31 21.87 11.76
CA GLY A 547 -4.73 23.24 11.49
C GLY A 547 -5.52 23.45 10.18
N SER A 548 -5.50 24.69 9.70
CA SER A 548 -6.06 25.16 8.42
C SER A 548 -5.03 26.00 7.67
N THR A 549 -5.08 26.07 6.35
CA THR A 549 -4.18 26.98 5.60
C THR A 549 -4.30 28.44 6.01
N ALA A 550 -5.43 28.86 6.60
CA ALA A 550 -5.61 30.20 7.15
C ALA A 550 -4.77 30.47 8.42
N ASP A 551 -4.22 29.43 9.05
CA ASP A 551 -3.40 29.56 10.26
C ASP A 551 -1.97 30.00 9.94
N ALA A 552 -1.32 30.58 10.95
CA ALA A 552 0.08 30.98 10.86
C ALA A 552 1.01 29.77 10.58
N PRO A 553 2.17 29.97 9.93
CA PRO A 553 3.15 28.92 9.72
C PRO A 553 3.55 28.21 11.01
N LEU A 554 3.71 26.88 10.91
CA LEU A 554 4.18 26.06 12.02
C LEU A 554 5.59 26.53 12.42
N SER A 555 5.76 26.84 13.71
CA SER A 555 7.03 27.37 14.23
C SER A 555 8.04 26.25 14.52
N VAL A 556 8.41 25.51 13.48
CA VAL A 556 9.37 24.40 13.54
C VAL A 556 10.44 24.55 12.46
N ALA A 557 11.69 24.29 12.82
CA ALA A 557 12.78 24.25 11.85
C ALA A 557 12.69 22.96 11.03
N THR A 558 12.78 23.07 9.71
CA THR A 558 12.66 21.95 8.78
C THR A 558 13.78 21.96 7.73
N THR A 559 13.93 20.83 7.03
CA THR A 559 14.73 20.70 5.81
C THR A 559 13.88 20.03 4.72
N PRO A 560 14.01 20.39 3.44
CA PRO A 560 13.38 19.64 2.35
C PRO A 560 13.85 18.17 2.33
N VAL A 561 12.96 17.29 1.87
CA VAL A 561 13.24 15.86 1.65
C VAL A 561 13.40 15.63 0.15
N GLU A 562 14.51 15.03 -0.25
CA GLU A 562 14.76 14.62 -1.64
C GLU A 562 14.53 13.11 -1.84
N SER A 563 14.65 12.33 -0.77
CA SER A 563 14.28 10.91 -0.68
C SER A 563 14.07 10.54 0.80
N ALA A 564 13.25 9.53 1.05
CA ALA A 564 13.06 8.92 2.35
C ALA A 564 14.17 7.90 2.62
N GLU A 565 14.87 8.04 3.76
CA GLU A 565 15.98 7.14 4.10
C GLU A 565 15.49 5.72 4.43
N ILE A 566 15.96 4.74 3.66
CA ILE A 566 15.86 3.31 4.01
C ILE A 566 16.96 3.01 5.01
N SER A 567 16.59 2.74 6.26
CA SER A 567 17.51 2.34 7.33
C SER A 567 16.88 1.21 8.13
N SER A 568 17.70 0.40 8.79
CA SER A 568 17.26 -0.65 9.70
C SER A 568 18.05 -0.60 11.02
N THR A 569 17.42 -1.12 12.07
CA THR A 569 18.04 -1.39 13.35
C THR A 569 17.92 -2.87 13.66
N VAL A 570 19.00 -3.46 14.17
CA VAL A 570 19.03 -4.88 14.57
C VAL A 570 19.44 -4.95 16.02
N ALA A 571 18.57 -5.52 16.85
CA ALA A 571 18.81 -5.67 18.26
C ALA A 571 20.01 -6.61 18.54
N GLU A 572 20.75 -6.29 19.61
CA GLU A 572 21.80 -7.16 20.15
C GLU A 572 21.19 -8.29 21.01
N SER A 573 20.42 -9.18 20.37
CA SER A 573 19.79 -10.35 20.98
C SER A 573 20.05 -11.61 20.15
N PRO A 574 20.21 -12.80 20.78
CA PRO A 574 20.28 -14.08 20.07
C PRO A 574 18.96 -14.44 19.36
N TYR A 575 17.82 -13.95 19.84
CA TYR A 575 16.54 -14.11 19.18
C TYR A 575 16.05 -12.74 18.72
N LEU A 576 15.67 -12.64 17.46
CA LEU A 576 15.16 -11.41 16.86
C LEU A 576 13.66 -11.53 16.64
N SER A 577 12.94 -10.43 16.79
CA SER A 577 11.51 -10.34 16.46
C SER A 577 11.31 -9.40 15.28
N LEU A 578 10.41 -9.78 14.38
CA LEU A 578 9.92 -9.00 13.26
C LEU A 578 8.39 -8.90 13.40
N SER A 579 7.85 -7.69 13.55
CA SER A 579 6.41 -7.44 13.55
C SER A 579 5.98 -7.03 12.13
N LEU A 580 4.90 -7.60 11.61
CA LEU A 580 4.40 -7.27 10.27
C LEU A 580 3.59 -5.97 10.29
N GLU A 581 4.28 -4.86 10.52
CA GLU A 581 3.68 -3.52 10.56
C GLU A 581 3.37 -2.98 9.15
N GLY A 582 4.13 -3.39 8.13
CA GLY A 582 3.98 -2.87 6.78
C GLY A 582 4.42 -3.82 5.68
N LEU A 583 4.37 -3.32 4.44
CA LEU A 583 4.72 -4.11 3.24
C LEU A 583 6.19 -4.57 3.25
N ALA A 584 7.12 -3.72 3.68
CA ALA A 584 8.55 -4.06 3.70
C ALA A 584 8.83 -5.22 4.67
N GLU A 585 8.15 -5.26 5.81
CA GLU A 585 8.26 -6.33 6.80
C GLU A 585 7.70 -7.66 6.24
N VAL A 586 6.60 -7.60 5.48
CA VAL A 586 6.07 -8.76 4.76
C VAL A 586 7.06 -9.28 3.72
N GLN A 587 7.68 -8.40 2.95
CA GLN A 587 8.71 -8.76 1.97
C GLN A 587 9.94 -9.38 2.64
N ALA A 588 10.43 -8.76 3.71
CA ALA A 588 11.56 -9.26 4.48
C ALA A 588 11.28 -10.66 5.06
N LEU A 589 10.10 -10.88 5.63
CA LEU A 589 9.68 -12.20 6.12
C LEU A 589 9.69 -13.24 4.99
N ASN A 590 9.07 -12.93 3.85
CA ASN A 590 9.06 -13.84 2.70
C ASN A 590 10.47 -14.10 2.16
N ALA A 591 11.35 -13.10 2.11
CA ALA A 591 12.75 -13.27 1.73
C ALA A 591 13.50 -14.21 2.70
N MET A 592 13.31 -14.05 4.01
CA MET A 592 13.87 -14.97 5.03
C MET A 592 13.41 -16.40 4.82
N LEU A 593 12.11 -16.60 4.58
CA LEU A 593 11.54 -17.91 4.35
C LEU A 593 12.05 -18.55 3.05
N ASN A 594 12.20 -17.76 1.98
CA ASN A 594 12.66 -18.23 0.67
C ASN A 594 14.14 -18.68 0.69
N VAL A 595 14.98 -18.07 1.52
CA VAL A 595 16.36 -18.55 1.73
C VAL A 595 16.46 -19.67 2.77
N GLY A 596 15.33 -20.09 3.35
CA GLY A 596 15.21 -21.24 4.23
C GLY A 596 15.53 -20.97 5.70
N LEU A 597 15.42 -19.72 6.16
CA LEU A 597 15.57 -19.41 7.59
C LEU A 597 14.42 -20.03 8.39
N ALA A 598 14.73 -20.50 9.59
CA ALA A 598 13.70 -20.95 10.52
C ALA A 598 13.02 -19.74 11.16
N VAL A 599 11.70 -19.65 10.98
CA VAL A 599 10.87 -18.57 11.53
C VAL A 599 9.64 -19.15 12.20
N SER A 600 9.28 -18.61 13.37
CA SER A 600 8.04 -18.97 14.08
C SER A 600 7.16 -17.75 14.27
N SER A 601 5.88 -17.86 13.92
CA SER A 601 4.87 -16.89 14.33
C SER A 601 4.51 -17.09 15.80
N ILE A 602 4.36 -16.01 16.56
CA ILE A 602 3.94 -16.05 17.98
C ILE A 602 2.46 -15.70 18.20
N GLY A 603 1.72 -15.43 17.10
CA GLY A 603 0.26 -15.32 17.09
C GLY A 603 -0.31 -13.91 17.22
N ASP A 604 0.53 -12.88 17.29
CA ASP A 604 0.17 -11.47 17.46
C ASP A 604 0.66 -10.59 16.29
N GLY A 605 0.85 -11.18 15.10
CA GLY A 605 1.47 -10.49 13.96
C GLY A 605 3.01 -10.44 14.00
N SER A 606 3.65 -10.97 15.06
CA SER A 606 5.11 -11.03 15.19
C SER A 606 5.70 -12.40 14.88
N TYR A 607 6.95 -12.37 14.41
CA TYR A 607 7.71 -13.51 13.91
C TYR A 607 9.10 -13.52 14.53
N VAL A 608 9.50 -14.67 15.06
CA VAL A 608 10.79 -14.85 15.74
C VAL A 608 11.77 -15.57 14.82
N VAL A 609 13.01 -15.07 14.82
CA VAL A 609 14.19 -15.69 14.19
C VAL A 609 15.17 -16.15 15.28
N GLY A 610 15.67 -17.37 15.16
CA GLY A 610 16.62 -17.94 16.12
C GLY A 610 18.08 -17.52 15.92
N PRO A 611 18.96 -17.86 16.88
CA PRO A 611 20.37 -17.43 16.86
C PRO A 611 21.19 -17.94 15.68
N THR A 612 20.81 -19.09 15.11
CA THR A 612 21.50 -19.67 13.95
C THR A 612 21.36 -18.80 12.71
N ASP A 613 20.20 -18.14 12.55
CA ASP A 613 19.82 -17.42 11.33
C ASP A 613 19.92 -15.89 11.49
N ARG A 614 20.36 -15.42 12.67
CA ARG A 614 20.45 -14.00 13.05
C ARG A 614 21.19 -13.14 12.01
N GLU A 615 22.37 -13.58 11.57
CA GLU A 615 23.20 -12.79 10.64
C GLU A 615 22.55 -12.66 9.26
N ALA A 616 21.93 -13.74 8.76
CA ALA A 616 21.21 -13.72 7.50
C ALA A 616 19.94 -12.86 7.59
N ALA A 617 19.19 -12.97 8.70
CA ALA A 617 18.02 -12.12 8.95
C ALA A 617 18.40 -10.64 9.05
N ALA A 618 19.52 -10.31 9.72
CA ALA A 618 20.03 -8.94 9.78
C ALA A 618 20.42 -8.38 8.40
N ALA A 619 21.02 -9.21 7.54
CA ALA A 619 21.35 -8.81 6.17
C ALA A 619 20.09 -8.51 5.33
N ILE A 620 19.08 -9.39 5.41
CA ILE A 620 17.79 -9.20 4.75
C ILE A 620 17.09 -7.95 5.32
N ALA A 621 17.09 -7.78 6.64
CA ALA A 621 16.50 -6.61 7.27
C ALA A 621 17.14 -5.30 6.80
N SER A 622 18.46 -5.30 6.58
CA SER A 622 19.17 -4.16 5.99
C SER A 622 18.83 -3.91 4.52
N GLU A 623 18.47 -4.93 3.74
CA GLU A 623 18.06 -4.79 2.34
C GLU A 623 16.69 -4.12 2.22
N TYR A 624 15.74 -4.51 3.07
CA TYR A 624 14.38 -3.97 3.09
C TYR A 624 14.20 -2.76 4.01
N GLY A 625 15.22 -2.39 4.78
CA GLY A 625 15.14 -1.30 5.76
C GLY A 625 14.17 -1.56 6.91
N VAL A 626 14.02 -2.82 7.33
CA VAL A 626 13.08 -3.22 8.40
C VAL A 626 13.81 -3.38 9.73
N ASP A 627 13.13 -3.08 10.82
CA ASP A 627 13.70 -3.19 12.15
C ASP A 627 13.54 -4.62 12.71
N LEU A 628 14.61 -5.15 13.30
CA LEU A 628 14.58 -6.41 14.05
C LEU A 628 14.78 -6.11 15.53
N THR A 629 13.71 -6.21 16.30
CA THR A 629 13.70 -5.88 17.73
C THR A 629 14.14 -7.07 18.57
N VAL A 630 14.26 -6.85 19.89
CA VAL A 630 14.59 -7.92 20.83
C VAL A 630 13.45 -8.95 20.82
N GLY A 631 13.73 -10.15 20.31
CA GLY A 631 12.93 -11.32 20.68
C GLY A 631 13.29 -11.69 22.11
N ASP A 632 12.33 -11.70 23.04
CA ASP A 632 12.53 -12.00 24.46
C ASP A 632 12.97 -13.47 24.74
N GLY A 633 13.29 -14.21 23.68
CA GLY A 633 13.65 -15.62 23.70
C GLY A 633 12.47 -16.53 24.01
N ARG A 634 11.27 -16.00 24.29
CA ARG A 634 10.06 -16.79 24.41
C ARG A 634 9.63 -17.12 22.97
N VAL A 635 10.08 -18.27 22.50
CA VAL A 635 9.29 -19.04 21.56
C VAL A 635 8.25 -19.74 22.45
N PRO A 636 7.06 -19.14 22.71
CA PRO A 636 6.06 -19.79 23.55
C PRO A 636 5.74 -21.18 22.97
N GLU A 637 5.27 -22.12 23.79
CA GLU A 637 4.84 -23.43 23.27
C GLU A 637 3.76 -23.30 22.18
N SER A 638 3.04 -22.16 22.14
CA SER A 638 2.05 -21.82 21.12
C SER A 638 2.63 -21.30 19.80
N ALA A 639 3.94 -20.98 19.75
CA ALA A 639 4.57 -20.50 18.54
C ALA A 639 4.52 -21.56 17.45
N THR A 640 4.20 -21.16 16.23
CA THR A 640 4.05 -22.06 15.09
C THR A 640 5.08 -21.73 14.04
N GLY A 641 5.85 -22.73 13.62
CA GLY A 641 6.76 -22.59 12.50
C GLY A 641 6.02 -22.25 11.22
N VAL A 642 6.53 -21.28 10.47
CA VAL A 642 6.02 -20.91 9.14
C VAL A 642 7.03 -21.30 8.06
N SER A 643 6.57 -21.43 6.82
CA SER A 643 7.41 -21.79 5.67
C SER A 643 7.17 -20.83 4.52
N ALA A 644 8.12 -20.78 3.58
CA ALA A 644 7.89 -20.16 2.28
C ALA A 644 6.65 -20.80 1.64
N LEU A 645 5.75 -19.98 1.10
CA LEU A 645 4.52 -20.43 0.49
C LEU A 645 4.58 -20.30 -1.02
N ARG A 646 4.20 -21.37 -1.72
CA ARG A 646 3.78 -21.29 -3.11
C ARG A 646 2.28 -21.06 -3.18
N VAL A 647 1.89 -19.81 -3.41
CA VAL A 647 0.49 -19.38 -3.43
C VAL A 647 -0.13 -19.66 -4.80
N GLY A 648 -1.16 -20.50 -4.84
CA GLY A 648 -2.03 -20.59 -6.02
C GLY A 648 -3.10 -19.50 -5.96
N TYR A 649 -3.50 -18.91 -7.08
CA TYR A 649 -4.48 -17.82 -7.06
C TYR A 649 -5.47 -17.84 -8.22
N THR A 650 -6.67 -17.31 -7.99
CA THR A 650 -7.68 -17.08 -9.04
C THR A 650 -7.79 -15.58 -9.32
N GLY A 651 -7.93 -15.20 -10.59
CA GLY A 651 -7.92 -13.80 -11.03
C GLY A 651 -8.20 -13.64 -12.53
N SER A 652 -7.93 -12.46 -13.07
CA SER A 652 -8.16 -12.13 -14.49
C SER A 652 -7.01 -12.65 -15.36
N ASN A 653 -7.17 -13.83 -15.97
CA ASN A 653 -6.26 -14.39 -16.99
C ASN A 653 -4.79 -14.61 -16.56
N GLY A 654 -4.50 -14.79 -15.27
CA GLY A 654 -3.14 -15.05 -14.79
C GLY A 654 -2.24 -13.82 -14.64
N SER A 655 -2.82 -12.62 -14.65
CA SER A 655 -2.17 -11.35 -14.27
C SER A 655 -3.19 -10.42 -13.57
N GLY A 656 -2.82 -9.18 -13.31
CA GLY A 656 -3.65 -8.16 -12.65
C GLY A 656 -3.51 -8.13 -11.12
N ASP A 657 -4.45 -7.45 -10.46
CA ASP A 657 -4.46 -7.08 -9.04
C ASP A 657 -3.93 -8.16 -8.08
N THR A 658 -4.49 -9.37 -8.14
CA THR A 658 -4.11 -10.47 -7.23
C THR A 658 -2.68 -10.93 -7.47
N PHE A 659 -2.28 -11.09 -8.74
CA PHE A 659 -0.91 -11.49 -9.06
C PHE A 659 0.09 -10.44 -8.61
N LEU A 660 -0.21 -9.16 -8.88
CA LEU A 660 0.67 -8.05 -8.55
C LEU A 660 0.80 -7.86 -7.05
N ALA A 661 -0.30 -7.89 -6.30
CA ALA A 661 -0.24 -7.77 -4.85
C ALA A 661 0.51 -8.94 -4.18
N LEU A 662 0.28 -10.18 -4.64
CA LEU A 662 1.06 -11.34 -4.15
C LEU A 662 2.56 -11.19 -4.46
N SER A 663 2.89 -10.69 -5.65
CA SER A 663 4.28 -10.45 -6.03
C SER A 663 4.92 -9.29 -5.24
N GLN A 664 4.18 -8.20 -5.00
CA GLN A 664 4.59 -7.06 -4.17
C GLN A 664 4.85 -7.49 -2.73
N MET A 665 4.05 -8.41 -2.17
CA MET A 665 4.29 -9.01 -0.85
C MET A 665 5.50 -9.95 -0.81
N GLY A 666 6.13 -10.28 -1.95
CA GLY A 666 7.31 -11.15 -2.01
C GLY A 666 7.00 -12.65 -2.09
N PHE A 667 5.75 -13.05 -2.40
CA PHE A 667 5.45 -14.44 -2.69
C PHE A 667 6.00 -14.82 -4.07
N VAL A 668 6.90 -15.80 -4.11
CA VAL A 668 7.61 -16.20 -5.33
C VAL A 668 6.77 -17.19 -6.16
N ASP A 669 6.80 -17.01 -7.48
CA ASP A 669 6.11 -17.84 -8.47
C ASP A 669 4.61 -18.14 -8.17
N PRO A 670 3.74 -17.13 -7.94
CA PRO A 670 2.31 -17.37 -7.75
C PRO A 670 1.71 -18.15 -8.93
N VAL A 671 0.90 -19.18 -8.64
CA VAL A 671 0.38 -20.10 -9.65
C VAL A 671 -1.06 -19.74 -10.02
N PHE A 672 -1.32 -19.38 -11.27
CA PHE A 672 -2.68 -19.12 -11.72
C PHE A 672 -3.53 -20.41 -11.75
N VAL A 673 -4.66 -20.39 -11.05
CA VAL A 673 -5.64 -21.47 -10.92
C VAL A 673 -6.91 -21.08 -11.68
N SER A 674 -7.19 -21.81 -12.76
CA SER A 674 -8.42 -21.65 -13.56
C SER A 674 -9.45 -22.74 -13.25
N ASN A 675 -10.64 -22.65 -13.85
CA ASN A 675 -11.68 -23.67 -13.71
C ASN A 675 -11.33 -25.03 -14.40
N THR A 676 -10.18 -25.13 -15.09
CA THR A 676 -9.66 -26.38 -15.66
C THR A 676 -8.35 -26.83 -15.02
N PHE A 677 -7.87 -26.15 -13.98
CA PHE A 677 -6.61 -26.46 -13.31
C PHE A 677 -6.71 -27.72 -12.44
N VAL A 678 -5.71 -28.60 -12.51
CA VAL A 678 -5.72 -29.92 -11.84
C VAL A 678 -4.48 -30.21 -10.97
N ASP A 679 -3.40 -29.43 -11.08
CA ASP A 679 -2.12 -29.74 -10.44
C ASP A 679 -1.91 -28.95 -9.14
N TYR A 680 -2.46 -29.46 -8.04
CA TYR A 680 -2.38 -28.82 -6.71
C TYR A 680 -1.22 -29.34 -5.85
N ASP A 681 -0.38 -30.25 -6.35
CA ASP A 681 0.63 -30.92 -5.51
C ASP A 681 1.80 -29.99 -5.13
N GLY A 682 1.95 -28.86 -5.82
CA GLY A 682 2.93 -27.81 -5.50
C GLY A 682 2.33 -26.51 -5.00
N ILE A 683 1.05 -26.47 -4.59
CA ILE A 683 0.39 -25.29 -4.03
C ILE A 683 0.20 -25.49 -2.53
N ASP A 684 0.69 -24.56 -1.72
CA ASP A 684 0.59 -24.61 -0.26
C ASP A 684 -0.74 -24.02 0.22
N VAL A 685 -1.11 -22.86 -0.33
CA VAL A 685 -2.34 -22.12 -0.01
C VAL A 685 -2.96 -21.52 -1.27
N LEU A 686 -4.29 -21.43 -1.31
CA LEU A 686 -5.01 -20.77 -2.41
C LEU A 686 -5.53 -19.39 -2.03
N TYR A 687 -5.20 -18.37 -2.81
CA TYR A 687 -5.88 -17.07 -2.79
C TYR A 687 -7.00 -17.01 -3.85
N LEU A 688 -8.25 -16.93 -3.41
CA LEU A 688 -9.43 -16.90 -4.27
C LEU A 688 -9.85 -15.44 -4.56
N GLY A 689 -9.27 -14.83 -5.58
CA GLY A 689 -9.64 -13.48 -6.06
C GLY A 689 -10.88 -13.47 -6.96
N SER A 690 -11.13 -14.57 -7.69
CA SER A 690 -12.30 -14.75 -8.56
C SER A 690 -12.96 -16.14 -8.38
N ASN A 691 -14.23 -16.26 -8.77
CA ASN A 691 -15.00 -17.49 -8.59
C ASN A 691 -14.52 -18.63 -9.50
N LEU A 692 -14.39 -19.84 -8.94
CA LEU A 692 -14.21 -21.07 -9.71
C LEU A 692 -15.57 -21.68 -10.06
N ALA A 693 -15.98 -21.58 -11.33
CA ALA A 693 -17.24 -22.13 -11.83
C ALA A 693 -17.03 -23.45 -12.58
N PHE A 694 -17.62 -24.55 -12.08
CA PHE A 694 -17.53 -25.89 -12.68
C PHE A 694 -18.86 -26.29 -13.34
N ASN A 695 -18.99 -26.08 -14.66
CA ASN A 695 -20.21 -26.31 -15.45
C ASN A 695 -20.30 -27.74 -16.05
N ALA A 696 -19.70 -28.73 -15.38
CA ALA A 696 -19.74 -30.15 -15.76
C ALA A 696 -19.17 -30.53 -17.14
N THR A 697 -18.28 -29.72 -17.73
CA THR A 697 -17.45 -30.18 -18.86
C THR A 697 -16.37 -31.15 -18.36
N GLU A 698 -15.89 -32.09 -19.19
CA GLU A 698 -14.89 -33.09 -18.77
C GLU A 698 -13.65 -32.48 -18.07
N PRO A 699 -13.03 -31.40 -18.57
CA PRO A 699 -11.90 -30.75 -17.88
C PRO A 699 -12.29 -30.13 -16.53
N GLN A 700 -13.48 -29.56 -16.42
CA GLN A 700 -13.96 -28.92 -15.18
C GLN A 700 -14.36 -29.96 -14.11
N VAL A 701 -14.79 -31.15 -14.51
CA VAL A 701 -15.04 -32.26 -13.57
C VAL A 701 -13.74 -32.72 -12.93
N ALA A 702 -12.67 -32.86 -13.73
CA ALA A 702 -11.34 -33.22 -13.22
C ALA A 702 -10.78 -32.12 -12.30
N ALA A 703 -10.89 -30.85 -12.71
CA ALA A 703 -10.45 -29.71 -11.90
C ALA A 703 -11.17 -29.61 -10.55
N ARG A 704 -12.50 -29.82 -10.55
CA ARG A 704 -13.30 -29.88 -9.32
C ARG A 704 -12.82 -30.99 -8.38
N ALA A 705 -12.61 -32.20 -8.91
CA ALA A 705 -12.14 -33.33 -8.12
C ALA A 705 -10.72 -33.11 -7.56
N ALA A 706 -9.85 -32.45 -8.33
CA ALA A 706 -8.50 -32.08 -7.88
C ALA A 706 -8.55 -31.06 -6.72
N LEU A 707 -9.39 -30.03 -6.83
CA LEU A 707 -9.62 -29.06 -5.75
C LEU A 707 -10.18 -29.72 -4.48
N GLU A 708 -11.16 -30.63 -4.63
CA GLU A 708 -11.69 -31.42 -3.51
C GLU A 708 -10.58 -32.24 -2.84
N GLY A 709 -9.70 -32.85 -3.63
CA GLY A 709 -8.55 -33.60 -3.13
C GLY A 709 -7.50 -32.74 -2.41
N TYR A 710 -7.31 -31.49 -2.84
CA TYR A 710 -6.45 -30.51 -2.15
C TYR A 710 -7.01 -30.15 -0.76
N LEU A 711 -8.30 -29.79 -0.69
CA LEU A 711 -8.97 -29.45 0.56
C LEU A 711 -9.10 -30.66 1.51
N ALA A 712 -9.33 -31.86 0.98
CA ALA A 712 -9.42 -33.07 1.79
C ALA A 712 -8.09 -33.42 2.51
N ARG A 713 -6.96 -32.91 2.03
CA ARG A 713 -5.64 -33.06 2.67
C ARG A 713 -5.25 -31.89 3.58
N GLY A 714 -6.17 -30.95 3.84
CA GLY A 714 -5.93 -29.80 4.71
C GLY A 714 -5.48 -28.53 3.98
N GLY A 715 -5.55 -28.49 2.64
CA GLY A 715 -5.23 -27.28 1.87
C GLY A 715 -6.07 -26.06 2.29
N GLY A 716 -5.43 -24.89 2.40
CA GLY A 716 -6.06 -23.66 2.88
C GLY A 716 -6.63 -22.78 1.74
N ILE A 717 -7.65 -21.97 2.07
CA ILE A 717 -8.25 -20.99 1.15
C ILE A 717 -8.35 -19.61 1.80
N VAL A 718 -7.79 -18.59 1.17
CA VAL A 718 -7.85 -17.19 1.60
C VAL A 718 -8.43 -16.37 0.45
N GLY A 719 -9.04 -15.22 0.69
CA GLY A 719 -9.35 -14.26 -0.38
C GLY A 719 -10.71 -13.62 -0.28
N ALA A 720 -11.25 -13.20 -1.42
CA ALA A 720 -12.46 -12.40 -1.47
C ALA A 720 -13.69 -13.18 -0.98
N SER A 721 -14.61 -12.48 -0.31
CA SER A 721 -15.79 -13.06 0.34
C SER A 721 -16.61 -13.97 -0.56
N GLY A 722 -16.89 -13.55 -1.80
CA GLY A 722 -17.69 -14.33 -2.75
C GLY A 722 -17.03 -15.67 -3.12
N PRO A 723 -15.82 -15.67 -3.67
CA PRO A 723 -15.07 -16.88 -3.99
C PRO A 723 -14.85 -17.81 -2.80
N VAL A 724 -14.39 -17.29 -1.66
CA VAL A 724 -14.10 -18.12 -0.47
C VAL A 724 -15.37 -18.73 0.10
N THR A 725 -16.47 -17.98 0.24
CA THR A 725 -17.73 -18.57 0.75
C THR A 725 -18.31 -19.59 -0.21
N THR A 726 -18.18 -19.38 -1.53
CA THR A 726 -18.65 -20.33 -2.55
C THR A 726 -17.88 -21.64 -2.47
N VAL A 727 -16.55 -21.60 -2.49
CA VAL A 727 -15.69 -22.81 -2.40
C VAL A 727 -15.83 -23.45 -1.02
N GLY A 728 -15.69 -22.65 0.04
CA GLY A 728 -15.73 -23.11 1.43
C GLY A 728 -17.04 -23.81 1.79
N SER A 729 -18.19 -23.27 1.36
CA SER A 729 -19.49 -23.92 1.61
C SER A 729 -19.69 -25.17 0.76
N THR A 730 -19.24 -25.15 -0.49
CA THR A 730 -19.39 -26.29 -1.43
C THR A 730 -18.62 -27.53 -0.95
N PHE A 731 -17.44 -27.34 -0.35
CA PHE A 731 -16.57 -28.41 0.11
C PHE A 731 -16.53 -28.58 1.63
N GLY A 732 -17.35 -27.84 2.39
CA GLY A 732 -17.51 -28.01 3.83
C GLY A 732 -16.34 -27.51 4.69
N VAL A 733 -15.56 -26.54 4.21
CA VAL A 733 -14.47 -25.89 4.96
C VAL A 733 -15.01 -24.76 5.85
N LEU A 734 -15.94 -23.97 5.32
CA LEU A 734 -16.49 -22.77 5.94
C LEU A 734 -18.02 -22.82 5.85
N ASN A 735 -18.73 -22.48 6.94
CA ASN A 735 -20.18 -22.35 6.95
C ASN A 735 -20.59 -20.94 7.36
N ALA A 736 -20.87 -20.08 6.38
CA ALA A 736 -21.35 -18.72 6.58
C ALA A 736 -22.22 -18.29 5.39
N THR A 737 -23.18 -17.40 5.64
CA THR A 737 -24.03 -16.79 4.61
C THR A 737 -23.50 -15.40 4.27
N ARG A 738 -23.09 -15.19 3.02
CA ARG A 738 -22.69 -13.87 2.50
C ARG A 738 -23.91 -13.04 2.14
N VAL A 739 -24.02 -11.84 2.70
CA VAL A 739 -24.98 -10.81 2.31
C VAL A 739 -24.26 -9.77 1.45
N THR A 740 -24.80 -9.43 0.29
CA THR A 740 -24.15 -8.50 -0.67
C THR A 740 -24.83 -7.14 -0.62
N GLY A 741 -24.02 -6.08 -0.60
CA GLY A 741 -24.46 -4.71 -0.83
C GLY A 741 -24.67 -4.42 -2.32
N ARG A 742 -24.67 -3.14 -2.68
CA ARG A 742 -24.73 -2.74 -4.09
C ARG A 742 -23.40 -3.03 -4.80
N SER A 743 -23.44 -3.43 -6.06
CA SER A 743 -22.24 -3.72 -6.84
C SER A 743 -21.48 -2.47 -7.30
N ASP A 744 -22.13 -1.31 -7.32
CA ASP A 744 -21.54 -0.02 -7.69
C ASP A 744 -21.07 0.80 -6.47
N ALA A 745 -21.32 0.31 -5.25
CA ALA A 745 -20.84 0.98 -4.04
C ALA A 745 -19.35 0.74 -3.82
N ASN A 746 -18.63 1.79 -3.46
CA ASN A 746 -17.20 1.73 -3.14
C ASN A 746 -16.83 2.87 -2.19
N GLY A 747 -15.78 2.67 -1.39
CA GLY A 747 -15.40 3.68 -0.42
C GLY A 747 -14.36 3.21 0.59
N ILE A 748 -14.15 4.08 1.58
CA ILE A 748 -13.30 3.84 2.75
C ILE A 748 -14.20 3.75 3.98
N VAL A 749 -13.90 2.79 4.84
CA VAL A 749 -14.61 2.55 6.10
C VAL A 749 -13.60 2.34 7.21
N GLU A 750 -13.92 2.74 8.43
CA GLU A 750 -13.26 2.24 9.62
C GLU A 750 -13.61 0.76 9.82
N VAL A 751 -12.72 0.01 10.45
CA VAL A 751 -12.92 -1.39 10.79
C VAL A 751 -12.49 -1.67 12.22
N ASP A 752 -13.24 -2.53 12.90
CA ASP A 752 -12.91 -2.96 14.26
C ASP A 752 -12.34 -4.38 14.22
N THR A 753 -11.06 -4.52 14.53
CA THR A 753 -10.39 -5.82 14.58
C THR A 753 -10.59 -6.50 15.93
N THR A 754 -10.86 -7.80 15.91
CA THR A 754 -11.15 -8.58 17.12
C THR A 754 -9.90 -8.72 17.99
N PRO A 755 -9.91 -8.28 19.25
CA PRO A 755 -8.75 -8.39 20.14
C PRO A 755 -8.29 -9.85 20.30
N GLY A 756 -6.99 -10.11 20.10
CA GLY A 756 -6.42 -11.46 20.12
C GLY A 756 -6.88 -12.37 18.98
N GLY A 757 -7.59 -11.83 17.98
CA GLY A 757 -7.92 -12.51 16.74
C GLY A 757 -6.72 -12.60 15.79
N LEU A 758 -6.91 -13.31 14.68
CA LEU A 758 -5.88 -13.61 13.68
C LEU A 758 -5.18 -12.34 13.15
N LEU A 759 -5.92 -11.24 12.98
CA LEU A 759 -5.42 -10.00 12.39
C LEU A 759 -5.09 -8.92 13.43
N SER A 760 -5.18 -9.24 14.73
CA SER A 760 -5.09 -8.25 15.81
C SER A 760 -3.78 -7.47 15.91
N GLY A 761 -2.69 -8.00 15.32
CA GLY A 761 -1.40 -7.33 15.27
C GLY A 761 -0.98 -6.78 13.92
N THR A 762 -1.85 -6.83 12.90
CA THR A 762 -1.52 -6.39 11.53
C THR A 762 -2.55 -5.48 10.89
N SER A 763 -3.78 -5.44 11.41
CA SER A 763 -4.85 -4.65 10.78
C SER A 763 -4.70 -3.15 11.02
N GLU A 764 -4.81 -2.40 9.94
CA GLU A 764 -5.07 -0.97 9.96
C GLU A 764 -6.52 -0.65 10.36
N PRO A 765 -6.78 0.53 10.96
CA PRO A 765 -8.11 0.90 11.43
C PRO A 765 -9.08 1.27 10.30
N ALA A 766 -8.60 1.36 9.06
CA ALA A 766 -9.40 1.69 7.88
C ALA A 766 -9.18 0.68 6.75
N ALA A 767 -10.24 0.40 6.00
CA ALA A 767 -10.20 -0.51 4.86
C ALA A 767 -10.92 0.07 3.65
N PHE A 768 -10.41 -0.29 2.47
CA PHE A 768 -11.09 -0.02 1.20
C PHE A 768 -12.09 -1.13 0.88
N PHE A 769 -13.20 -0.76 0.25
CA PHE A 769 -14.14 -1.72 -0.32
C PHE A 769 -14.62 -1.32 -1.71
N SER A 770 -14.85 -2.33 -2.55
CA SER A 770 -15.59 -2.23 -3.81
C SER A 770 -16.60 -3.38 -3.85
N ALA A 771 -17.87 -3.06 -4.11
CA ALA A 771 -19.00 -3.99 -4.02
C ALA A 771 -19.08 -4.71 -2.65
N PRO A 772 -19.41 -3.99 -1.56
CA PRO A 772 -19.25 -4.48 -0.20
C PRO A 772 -20.14 -5.68 0.11
N SER A 773 -19.74 -6.48 1.10
CA SER A 773 -20.54 -7.59 1.63
C SER A 773 -20.26 -7.81 3.12
N TYR A 774 -21.08 -8.62 3.79
CA TYR A 774 -20.83 -9.05 5.17
C TYR A 774 -21.31 -10.49 5.38
N PHE A 775 -20.98 -11.07 6.53
CA PHE A 775 -21.31 -12.46 6.83
C PHE A 775 -22.35 -12.59 7.94
N THR A 776 -23.26 -13.55 7.77
CA THR A 776 -24.29 -13.94 8.75
C THR A 776 -24.38 -15.46 8.84
N GLY A 777 -25.16 -15.99 9.78
CA GLY A 777 -25.37 -17.44 9.89
C GLY A 777 -24.06 -18.21 10.08
N LEU A 778 -23.17 -17.67 10.91
CA LEU A 778 -21.84 -18.22 11.15
C LEU A 778 -21.96 -19.59 11.85
N GLY A 779 -21.31 -20.60 11.29
CA GLY A 779 -21.21 -21.93 11.89
C GLY A 779 -20.31 -21.94 13.13
N GLU A 780 -20.38 -23.02 13.92
CA GLU A 780 -19.58 -23.18 15.15
C GLU A 780 -18.06 -23.16 14.91
N ASN A 781 -17.62 -23.43 13.67
CA ASN A 781 -16.21 -23.46 13.29
C ASN A 781 -15.70 -22.13 12.71
N VAL A 782 -16.50 -21.06 12.78
CA VAL A 782 -16.22 -19.75 12.20
C VAL A 782 -15.93 -18.72 13.29
N THR A 783 -14.85 -17.98 13.13
CA THR A 783 -14.45 -16.86 14.00
C THR A 783 -14.62 -15.56 13.24
N VAL A 784 -15.11 -14.53 13.92
CA VAL A 784 -15.11 -13.16 13.40
C VAL A 784 -13.75 -12.55 13.71
N GLU A 785 -13.05 -12.08 12.68
CA GLU A 785 -11.74 -11.45 12.83
C GLU A 785 -11.84 -9.93 12.80
N GLN A 786 -12.82 -9.40 12.06
CA GLN A 786 -13.01 -7.96 11.90
C GLN A 786 -14.49 -7.64 11.62
N THR A 787 -14.96 -6.47 12.05
CA THR A 787 -16.29 -5.94 11.74
C THR A 787 -16.23 -4.58 11.06
N TRP A 788 -17.26 -4.27 10.26
CA TRP A 788 -17.44 -2.96 9.62
C TRP A 788 -17.71 -1.87 10.67
N GLY A 789 -17.02 -0.73 10.57
CA GLY A 789 -17.18 0.45 11.43
C GLY A 789 -17.86 1.62 10.70
N THR A 790 -17.37 2.83 10.97
CA THR A 790 -17.89 4.08 10.40
C THR A 790 -17.52 4.23 8.92
N TYR A 791 -18.49 4.57 8.07
CA TYR A 791 -18.22 4.92 6.69
C TYR A 791 -17.62 6.33 6.58
N LEU A 792 -16.51 6.47 5.86
CA LEU A 792 -15.71 7.70 5.83
C LEU A 792 -15.89 8.48 4.52
N ALA A 793 -15.68 7.82 3.38
CA ALA A 793 -15.65 8.46 2.06
C ALA A 793 -16.06 7.52 0.93
N GLY A 794 -16.53 8.09 -0.18
CA GLY A 794 -16.91 7.36 -1.40
C GLY A 794 -18.37 7.52 -1.79
N HIS A 795 -18.93 6.49 -2.42
CA HIS A 795 -20.33 6.41 -2.81
C HIS A 795 -20.94 5.10 -2.32
N TRP A 796 -21.87 5.20 -1.36
CA TRP A 796 -22.56 4.05 -0.81
C TRP A 796 -23.96 4.39 -0.29
N ARG A 797 -24.97 3.98 -1.06
CA ARG A 797 -26.39 4.21 -0.74
C ARG A 797 -27.13 2.92 -0.41
N ALA A 798 -28.01 2.96 0.57
CA ALA A 798 -29.08 1.98 0.70
C ALA A 798 -30.13 2.22 -0.41
N VAL A 799 -30.70 1.15 -0.98
CA VAL A 799 -31.79 1.28 -1.96
C VAL A 799 -32.92 0.31 -1.66
N THR A 800 -34.14 0.84 -1.67
CA THR A 800 -35.36 0.03 -1.67
C THR A 800 -35.83 -0.13 -3.12
N ASN A 801 -35.69 -1.32 -3.69
CA ASN A 801 -36.12 -1.58 -5.05
C ASN A 801 -37.67 -1.66 -5.11
N ALA A 802 -38.30 -0.81 -5.93
CA ALA A 802 -39.76 -0.82 -6.11
C ALA A 802 -40.27 -2.13 -6.76
N ALA A 803 -39.42 -2.89 -7.45
CA ALA A 803 -39.74 -4.17 -8.10
C ALA A 803 -39.45 -5.41 -7.22
N THR A 804 -38.59 -5.28 -6.21
CA THR A 804 -38.30 -6.33 -5.21
C THR A 804 -38.24 -5.70 -3.82
N PRO A 805 -39.20 -5.96 -2.91
CA PRO A 805 -39.30 -5.27 -1.62
C PRO A 805 -38.23 -5.69 -0.60
N VAL A 806 -37.10 -6.24 -1.04
CA VAL A 806 -35.93 -6.53 -0.21
C VAL A 806 -35.01 -5.32 -0.29
N PRO A 807 -34.80 -4.56 0.80
CA PRO A 807 -33.82 -3.48 0.83
C PRO A 807 -32.42 -4.03 0.52
N VAL A 808 -31.68 -3.34 -0.35
CA VAL A 808 -30.23 -3.57 -0.49
C VAL A 808 -29.55 -2.79 0.63
N PRO A 809 -28.80 -3.45 1.54
CA PRO A 809 -28.24 -2.79 2.71
C PRO A 809 -27.19 -1.73 2.33
N GLY A 810 -27.17 -0.62 3.06
CA GLY A 810 -26.19 0.46 2.95
C GLY A 810 -25.23 0.52 4.15
N PRO A 811 -24.53 1.64 4.36
CA PRO A 811 -23.55 1.79 5.44
C PRO A 811 -24.11 1.47 6.83
N VAL A 812 -25.33 1.95 7.12
CA VAL A 812 -25.98 1.78 8.44
C VAL A 812 -26.26 0.31 8.76
N GLU A 813 -26.69 -0.47 7.78
CA GLU A 813 -26.95 -1.90 7.98
C GLU A 813 -25.67 -2.74 8.06
N PHE A 814 -24.58 -2.24 7.50
CA PHE A 814 -23.27 -2.90 7.54
C PHE A 814 -22.54 -2.68 8.86
N ALA A 815 -22.71 -1.53 9.52
CA ALA A 815 -22.05 -1.22 10.79
C ALA A 815 -22.22 -2.36 11.83
N GLY A 816 -21.10 -2.80 12.39
CA GLY A 816 -21.00 -3.90 13.35
C GLY A 816 -21.15 -5.31 12.75
N GLN A 817 -21.36 -5.45 11.44
CA GLN A 817 -21.41 -6.77 10.79
C GLN A 817 -20.00 -7.31 10.55
N PRO A 818 -19.80 -8.63 10.51
CA PRO A 818 -18.50 -9.23 10.16
C PRO A 818 -18.02 -8.83 8.77
N SER A 819 -16.84 -8.19 8.70
CA SER A 819 -16.12 -7.83 7.47
C SER A 819 -15.03 -8.84 7.12
N VAL A 820 -14.45 -9.52 8.11
CA VAL A 820 -13.51 -10.63 7.90
C VAL A 820 -13.87 -11.78 8.83
N ILE A 821 -13.87 -13.00 8.28
CA ILE A 821 -14.08 -14.23 9.06
C ILE A 821 -13.00 -15.26 8.75
N SER A 822 -12.64 -16.06 9.74
CA SER A 822 -11.79 -17.23 9.59
C SER A 822 -12.54 -18.51 9.96
N ALA A 823 -12.05 -19.68 9.51
CA ALA A 823 -12.58 -20.97 9.93
C ALA A 823 -11.53 -22.08 9.83
N VAL A 824 -11.72 -23.11 10.66
CA VAL A 824 -11.01 -24.39 10.55
C VAL A 824 -12.02 -25.48 10.21
N GLY A 825 -11.86 -26.09 9.05
CA GLY A 825 -12.69 -27.16 8.54
C GLY A 825 -12.41 -28.51 9.22
N PRO A 826 -13.30 -29.51 9.07
CA PRO A 826 -13.17 -30.82 9.71
C PRO A 826 -11.89 -31.61 9.33
N THR A 827 -11.31 -31.31 8.17
CA THR A 827 -10.07 -31.94 7.66
C THR A 827 -8.81 -31.20 8.11
N GLY A 828 -8.93 -30.10 8.87
CA GLY A 828 -7.84 -29.20 9.21
C GLY A 828 -7.61 -28.08 8.18
N SER A 829 -8.31 -28.08 7.05
CA SER A 829 -8.28 -26.96 6.08
C SER A 829 -8.67 -25.66 6.75
N ARG A 830 -7.91 -24.60 6.48
CA ARG A 830 -8.15 -23.26 7.02
C ARG A 830 -8.75 -22.36 5.96
N ALA A 831 -9.68 -21.50 6.37
CA ALA A 831 -10.30 -20.53 5.48
C ALA A 831 -10.26 -19.11 6.07
N VAL A 832 -9.98 -18.10 5.25
CA VAL A 832 -10.14 -16.68 5.60
C VAL A 832 -10.86 -15.95 4.47
N ALA A 833 -11.92 -15.22 4.78
CA ALA A 833 -12.74 -14.51 3.80
C ALA A 833 -12.79 -13.01 4.10
N PHE A 834 -12.29 -12.19 3.17
CA PHE A 834 -12.32 -10.74 3.24
C PHE A 834 -13.55 -10.19 2.51
N ALA A 835 -14.42 -9.48 3.22
CA ALA A 835 -15.56 -8.77 2.64
C ALA A 835 -15.25 -7.31 2.27
N THR A 836 -14.11 -6.80 2.75
CA THR A 836 -13.37 -5.65 2.22
C THR A 836 -12.64 -6.03 0.92
N SER A 837 -11.85 -5.13 0.34
CA SER A 837 -11.16 -5.35 -0.95
C SER A 837 -9.64 -5.11 -0.84
N PRO A 838 -8.90 -5.95 -0.07
CA PRO A 838 -7.52 -5.67 0.34
C PRO A 838 -6.49 -5.73 -0.80
N LEU A 839 -6.83 -6.26 -1.97
CA LEU A 839 -5.93 -6.32 -3.14
C LEU A 839 -6.41 -5.45 -4.32
N TYR A 840 -7.44 -4.62 -4.12
CA TYR A 840 -8.08 -3.88 -5.22
C TYR A 840 -7.09 -2.91 -5.88
N ARG A 841 -6.80 -3.13 -7.17
CA ARG A 841 -5.90 -2.31 -8.01
C ARG A 841 -4.59 -1.90 -7.33
N THR A 842 -4.03 -2.78 -6.49
CA THR A 842 -2.82 -2.51 -5.68
C THR A 842 -2.86 -1.23 -4.83
N HIS A 843 -4.06 -0.68 -4.58
CA HIS A 843 -4.24 0.58 -3.87
C HIS A 843 -4.14 0.44 -2.35
N PRO A 844 -4.87 -0.47 -1.65
CA PRO A 844 -4.86 -0.53 -0.19
C PRO A 844 -3.71 -1.39 0.34
N THR A 845 -2.48 -0.96 0.07
CA THR A 845 -1.24 -1.65 0.46
C THR A 845 -1.09 -1.86 1.97
N GLY A 846 -1.69 -1.00 2.81
CA GLY A 846 -1.76 -1.19 4.26
C GLY A 846 -2.55 -2.43 4.70
N ALA A 847 -3.34 -3.04 3.81
CA ALA A 847 -4.02 -4.31 4.08
C ALA A 847 -3.17 -5.54 3.73
N TYR A 848 -1.97 -5.36 3.17
CA TYR A 848 -1.11 -6.49 2.76
C TYR A 848 -0.61 -7.31 3.96
N PRO A 849 -0.23 -6.73 5.11
CA PRO A 849 0.06 -7.50 6.32
C PRO A 849 -1.07 -8.45 6.75
N ASP A 850 -2.34 -8.03 6.64
CA ASP A 850 -3.50 -8.87 6.93
C ASP A 850 -3.60 -10.06 5.98
N VAL A 851 -3.40 -9.83 4.68
CA VAL A 851 -3.44 -10.89 3.66
C VAL A 851 -2.27 -11.87 3.85
N ALA A 852 -1.06 -11.36 4.11
CA ALA A 852 0.11 -12.20 4.37
C ALA A 852 -0.07 -13.06 5.61
N THR A 853 -0.57 -12.48 6.70
CA THR A 853 -0.90 -13.20 7.94
C THR A 853 -1.94 -14.29 7.71
N ALA A 854 -3.01 -13.98 6.97
CA ALA A 854 -4.03 -14.96 6.60
C ALA A 854 -3.47 -16.11 5.75
N LEU A 855 -2.59 -15.82 4.78
CA LEU A 855 -1.95 -16.82 3.93
C LEU A 855 -0.99 -17.72 4.72
N LEU A 856 -0.14 -17.15 5.56
CA LEU A 856 0.78 -17.88 6.44
C LEU A 856 0.05 -18.75 7.45
N TRP A 857 -1.04 -18.24 8.03
CA TRP A 857 -1.89 -19.02 8.91
C TRP A 857 -2.62 -20.14 8.17
N ALA A 858 -3.11 -19.91 6.95
CA ALA A 858 -3.81 -20.94 6.19
C ALA A 858 -2.87 -21.96 5.53
N GLY A 859 -1.58 -21.65 5.41
CA GLY A 859 -0.53 -22.52 4.89
C GLY A 859 -0.14 -23.67 5.84
N PRO A 860 0.71 -24.59 5.36
CA PRO A 860 1.22 -25.69 6.18
C PRO A 860 2.17 -25.17 7.28
N ALA A 861 2.13 -25.82 8.45
CA ALA A 861 3.08 -25.55 9.51
C ALA A 861 4.47 -26.12 9.19
N SER A 862 5.52 -25.48 9.71
CA SER A 862 6.91 -25.95 9.66
C SER A 862 7.47 -26.24 11.06
N ASP A 863 8.68 -26.83 11.13
CA ASP A 863 9.36 -27.15 12.40
C ASP A 863 9.77 -25.89 13.20
N GLY A 864 9.72 -24.69 12.59
CA GLY A 864 9.90 -23.40 13.24
C GLY A 864 11.27 -23.17 13.90
N VAL A 865 11.37 -22.06 14.64
CA VAL A 865 12.52 -21.77 15.50
C VAL A 865 12.51 -22.72 16.70
N ALA A 866 13.64 -23.40 16.92
CA ALA A 866 13.81 -24.23 18.10
C ALA A 866 13.70 -23.37 19.38
N PRO A 867 12.83 -23.75 20.34
CA PRO A 867 12.76 -23.05 21.61
C PRO A 867 14.13 -23.11 22.31
N PRO A 868 14.48 -22.11 23.12
CA PRO A 868 15.71 -22.16 23.90
C PRO A 868 15.76 -23.47 24.71
N ALA A 869 16.95 -24.06 24.85
CA ALA A 869 17.11 -25.26 25.66
C ALA A 869 16.58 -25.00 27.08
N ALA A 870 15.51 -25.72 27.46
CA ALA A 870 14.87 -25.53 28.76
C ALA A 870 15.90 -25.70 29.88
N VAL A 871 16.06 -24.68 30.71
CA VAL A 871 16.87 -24.78 31.92
C VAL A 871 16.22 -25.83 32.81
N THR A 872 16.92 -26.93 33.07
CA THR A 872 16.49 -27.95 34.04
C THR A 872 17.39 -27.89 35.27
N PHE A 873 16.79 -28.13 36.44
CA PHE A 873 17.51 -28.10 37.71
C PHE A 873 17.69 -29.52 38.23
N ALA A 874 18.94 -29.90 38.50
CA ALA A 874 19.31 -31.24 38.94
C ALA A 874 18.69 -31.63 40.31
N ASP A 875 18.31 -30.65 41.12
CA ASP A 875 17.70 -30.79 42.44
C ASP A 875 16.17 -30.64 42.45
N VAL A 876 15.53 -30.62 41.27
CA VAL A 876 14.08 -30.51 41.10
C VAL A 876 13.56 -31.73 40.34
N THR A 877 12.71 -32.53 40.99
CA THR A 877 12.12 -33.76 40.42
C THR A 877 10.60 -33.63 40.37
N PRO A 878 9.86 -34.46 39.59
CA PRO A 878 8.39 -34.37 39.53
C PRO A 878 7.65 -34.49 40.87
N SER A 879 8.29 -34.99 41.93
CA SER A 879 7.74 -35.04 43.29
C SER A 879 8.11 -33.83 44.16
N THR A 880 8.95 -32.91 43.69
CA THR A 880 9.29 -31.66 44.37
C THR A 880 8.05 -30.78 44.49
N GLN A 881 7.82 -30.20 45.68
CA GLN A 881 6.72 -29.26 45.88
C GLN A 881 6.89 -28.06 44.94
N PHE A 882 5.80 -27.64 44.29
CA PHE A 882 5.80 -26.62 43.24
C PHE A 882 6.65 -26.96 42.01
N PHE A 883 6.83 -28.26 41.70
CA PHE A 883 7.57 -28.70 40.52
C PHE A 883 7.11 -28.01 39.23
N THR A 884 5.80 -27.87 39.02
CA THR A 884 5.23 -27.20 37.85
C THR A 884 5.66 -25.74 37.79
N GLU A 885 5.52 -25.00 38.88
CA GLU A 885 5.82 -23.58 38.95
C GLU A 885 7.33 -23.29 38.88
N ILE A 886 8.16 -24.15 39.48
CA ILE A 886 9.62 -24.08 39.38
C ILE A 886 10.07 -24.38 37.94
N SER A 887 9.47 -25.38 37.30
CA SER A 887 9.76 -25.71 35.90
C SER A 887 9.34 -24.56 34.98
N TRP A 888 8.18 -23.95 35.24
CA TRP A 888 7.72 -22.76 34.51
C TRP A 888 8.71 -21.58 34.65
N LEU A 889 9.21 -21.28 35.86
CA LEU A 889 10.23 -20.23 36.04
C LEU A 889 11.49 -20.50 35.20
N ALA A 890 11.88 -21.78 35.08
CA ALA A 890 13.07 -22.18 34.33
C ALA A 890 12.85 -22.09 32.82
N GLN A 891 11.70 -22.57 32.34
CA GLN A 891 11.28 -22.52 30.94
C GLN A 891 11.14 -21.08 30.43
N ASN A 892 10.63 -20.18 31.27
CA ASN A 892 10.46 -18.77 30.91
C ASN A 892 11.71 -17.91 31.19
N GLY A 893 12.85 -18.53 31.52
CA GLY A 893 14.12 -17.83 31.77
C GLY A 893 14.13 -16.92 33.00
N ILE A 894 13.06 -16.89 33.80
CA ILE A 894 12.91 -16.04 34.98
C ILE A 894 13.94 -16.45 36.05
N SER A 895 14.12 -17.75 36.26
CA SER A 895 15.18 -18.30 37.11
C SER A 895 16.21 -19.07 36.29
N THR A 896 17.47 -18.69 36.42
CA THR A 896 18.61 -19.38 35.79
C THR A 896 19.28 -20.42 36.68
N GLY A 897 18.94 -20.45 37.97
CA GLY A 897 19.59 -21.29 38.99
C GLY A 897 21.09 -21.03 39.14
N TRP A 898 21.76 -21.92 39.88
CA TRP A 898 23.21 -21.89 40.06
C TRP A 898 23.88 -22.94 39.18
N VAL A 899 24.85 -22.53 38.37
CA VAL A 899 25.66 -23.45 37.58
C VAL A 899 26.66 -24.16 38.51
N LEU A 900 26.66 -25.50 38.46
CA LEU A 900 27.60 -26.36 39.15
C LEU A 900 28.87 -26.58 38.32
N PRO A 901 30.00 -27.02 38.93
CA PRO A 901 31.26 -27.24 38.22
C PRO A 901 31.18 -28.25 37.05
N ASP A 902 30.19 -29.13 37.04
CA ASP A 902 29.94 -30.11 35.97
C ASP A 902 29.03 -29.59 34.86
N GLY A 903 28.62 -28.31 34.92
CA GLY A 903 27.74 -27.65 33.97
C GLY A 903 26.25 -27.84 34.22
N THR A 904 25.86 -28.69 35.18
CA THR A 904 24.44 -28.80 35.59
C THR A 904 24.01 -27.58 36.42
N ARG A 905 22.70 -27.41 36.64
CA ARG A 905 22.16 -26.27 37.41
C ARG A 905 21.35 -26.73 38.61
N GLU A 906 21.37 -25.99 39.70
CA GLU A 906 20.49 -26.18 40.86
C GLU A 906 19.50 -25.02 41.02
N PHE A 907 18.28 -25.31 41.48
CA PHE A 907 17.27 -24.31 41.86
C PHE A 907 17.30 -23.97 43.34
N ARG A 908 17.67 -24.90 44.22
CA ARG A 908 17.64 -24.78 45.69
C ARG A 908 16.26 -24.40 46.26
N PRO A 909 15.22 -25.24 46.09
CA PRO A 909 13.81 -24.90 46.36
C PRO A 909 13.55 -24.31 47.77
N VAL A 910 14.14 -24.92 48.80
CA VAL A 910 13.89 -24.57 50.21
C VAL A 910 14.82 -23.48 50.77
N THR A 911 15.55 -22.77 49.90
CA THR A 911 16.42 -21.66 50.31
C THR A 911 15.65 -20.34 50.28
N PRO A 912 15.79 -19.46 51.28
CA PRO A 912 15.21 -18.12 51.23
C PRO A 912 15.70 -17.30 50.03
N VAL A 913 14.81 -16.53 49.42
CA VAL A 913 15.11 -15.59 48.32
C VAL A 913 15.69 -14.31 48.91
N ALA A 914 16.87 -13.89 48.44
CA ALA A 914 17.41 -12.57 48.74
C ALA A 914 16.70 -11.48 47.92
N ARG A 915 16.66 -10.24 48.43
CA ARG A 915 15.94 -9.14 47.80
C ARG A 915 16.46 -8.77 46.40
N ASP A 916 17.76 -8.90 46.18
CA ASP A 916 18.39 -8.70 44.87
C ASP A 916 17.94 -9.76 43.84
N ALA A 917 17.87 -11.02 44.24
CA ALA A 917 17.36 -12.10 43.41
C ALA A 917 15.86 -11.90 43.08
N MET A 918 15.08 -11.34 44.02
CA MET A 918 13.69 -10.95 43.74
C MET A 918 13.61 -9.84 42.69
N ALA A 919 14.53 -8.86 42.71
CA ALA A 919 14.61 -7.84 41.67
C ALA A 919 14.88 -8.46 40.30
N ALA A 920 15.85 -9.37 40.22
CA ALA A 920 16.15 -10.09 38.99
C ALA A 920 14.96 -10.91 38.46
N PHE A 921 14.19 -11.54 39.36
CA PHE A 921 12.98 -12.28 39.01
C PHE A 921 11.89 -11.38 38.44
N LEU A 922 11.61 -10.24 39.05
CA LEU A 922 10.58 -9.30 38.56
C LEU A 922 10.99 -8.64 37.24
N TYR A 923 12.26 -8.24 37.11
CA TYR A 923 12.76 -7.67 35.86
C TYR A 923 12.64 -8.66 34.69
N ARG A 924 12.98 -9.93 34.90
CA ARG A 924 12.81 -10.96 33.87
C ARG A 924 11.36 -11.37 33.63
N LEU A 925 10.54 -11.33 34.68
CA LEU A 925 9.10 -11.54 34.54
C LEU A 925 8.49 -10.47 33.62
N ALA A 926 8.94 -9.21 33.74
CA ALA A 926 8.58 -8.08 32.88
C ALA A 926 9.13 -8.16 31.45
N GLY A 927 9.79 -9.25 31.05
CA GLY A 927 10.39 -9.37 29.71
C GLY A 927 11.79 -8.75 29.58
N SER A 928 12.45 -8.42 30.71
CA SER A 928 13.77 -7.77 30.72
C SER A 928 13.82 -6.46 29.90
N PRO A 929 12.93 -5.49 30.20
CA PRO A 929 12.76 -4.29 29.38
C PRO A 929 14.08 -3.52 29.21
N ALA A 930 14.25 -2.87 28.07
CA ALA A 930 15.38 -1.98 27.83
C ALA A 930 15.42 -0.92 28.94
N PHE A 931 16.59 -0.76 29.55
CA PHE A 931 16.77 0.11 30.71
C PHE A 931 18.21 0.61 30.72
N GLU A 932 18.38 1.92 30.67
CA GLU A 932 19.66 2.58 30.81
C GLU A 932 20.06 2.66 32.28
N GLU A 933 21.22 2.10 32.60
CA GLU A 933 21.73 2.06 33.97
C GLU A 933 22.15 3.46 34.44
N PRO A 934 21.66 3.94 35.60
CA PRO A 934 22.06 5.24 36.10
C PRO A 934 23.53 5.20 36.56
N GLU A 935 24.27 6.28 36.31
CA GLU A 935 25.67 6.41 36.75
C GLU A 935 25.85 6.33 38.28
N THR A 936 24.77 6.59 39.03
CA THR A 936 24.76 6.50 40.50
C THR A 936 23.57 5.67 40.96
N SER A 937 23.81 4.83 41.97
CA SER A 937 22.75 3.97 42.51
C SER A 937 21.68 4.77 43.23
N PRO A 938 20.37 4.44 43.05
CA PRO A 938 19.29 5.03 43.83
C PRO A 938 19.32 4.58 45.31
N PHE A 939 20.11 3.55 45.65
CA PHE A 939 20.25 3.03 47.01
C PHE A 939 21.71 3.09 47.48
N THR A 940 21.90 3.60 48.69
CA THR A 940 23.21 3.85 49.30
C THR A 940 24.04 2.61 49.59
N ASP A 941 23.42 1.43 49.64
CA ASP A 941 24.05 0.13 49.93
C ASP A 941 24.12 -0.80 48.71
N VAL A 942 23.91 -0.27 47.50
CA VAL A 942 24.05 -1.00 46.23
C VAL A 942 25.09 -0.29 45.37
N SER A 943 26.19 -0.98 45.05
CA SER A 943 27.22 -0.51 44.10
C SER A 943 26.77 -0.81 42.66
N THR A 944 27.25 -0.02 41.69
CA THR A 944 27.07 -0.29 40.26
C THR A 944 27.70 -1.62 39.83
N ASP A 945 28.67 -2.13 40.60
CA ASP A 945 29.33 -3.43 40.37
C ASP A 945 28.54 -4.63 40.96
N ASN A 946 27.40 -4.41 41.63
CA ASN A 946 26.60 -5.50 42.17
C ASN A 946 25.98 -6.35 41.05
N GLN A 947 25.93 -7.67 41.24
CA GLN A 947 25.42 -8.64 40.25
C GLN A 947 24.04 -8.27 39.66
N PHE A 948 23.14 -7.71 40.47
CA PHE A 948 21.78 -7.31 40.07
C PHE A 948 21.55 -5.81 40.17
N PHE A 949 22.60 -4.99 39.97
CA PHE A 949 22.49 -3.53 40.03
C PHE A 949 21.42 -3.00 39.07
N LYS A 950 21.48 -3.44 37.80
CA LYS A 950 20.53 -3.06 36.76
C LYS A 950 19.09 -3.30 37.17
N GLU A 951 18.77 -4.51 37.64
CA GLU A 951 17.41 -4.89 38.02
C GLU A 951 16.93 -4.17 39.28
N ILE A 952 17.82 -3.91 40.24
CA ILE A 952 17.51 -3.12 41.43
C ILE A 952 17.23 -1.66 41.07
N ALA A 953 18.03 -1.05 40.19
CA ALA A 953 17.84 0.32 39.74
C ALA A 953 16.53 0.46 38.93
N TRP A 954 16.22 -0.53 38.08
CA TRP A 954 14.94 -0.59 37.37
C TRP A 954 13.75 -0.65 38.34
N LEU A 955 13.81 -1.49 39.39
CA LEU A 955 12.74 -1.53 40.41
C LEU A 955 12.51 -0.18 41.10
N ALA A 956 13.58 0.62 41.27
CA ALA A 956 13.47 1.94 41.88
C ALA A 956 12.81 2.94 40.93
N GLN A 957 13.26 2.99 39.67
CA GLN A 957 12.70 3.90 38.66
C GLN A 957 11.23 3.58 38.37
N THR A 958 10.86 2.30 38.43
CA THR A 958 9.49 1.84 38.21
C THR A 958 8.62 1.89 39.47
N GLU A 959 9.16 2.41 40.59
CA GLU A 959 8.49 2.55 41.89
C GLU A 959 8.00 1.23 42.52
N ILE A 960 8.38 0.08 41.98
CA ILE A 960 8.09 -1.23 42.57
C ILE A 960 8.81 -1.36 43.91
N SER A 961 10.04 -0.82 44.02
CA SER A 961 10.77 -0.72 45.28
C SER A 961 11.15 0.71 45.64
N THR A 962 10.77 1.13 46.85
CA THR A 962 11.16 2.45 47.40
C THR A 962 12.32 2.37 48.39
N GLY A 963 12.80 1.15 48.71
CA GLY A 963 13.81 0.90 49.73
C GLY A 963 13.42 1.39 51.14
N TRP A 964 14.41 1.48 52.03
CA TRP A 964 14.27 2.05 53.35
C TRP A 964 14.88 3.44 53.38
N VAL A 965 14.02 4.45 53.43
CA VAL A 965 14.43 5.85 53.62
C VAL A 965 15.08 6.01 55.00
N GLN A 966 16.29 6.55 54.99
CA GLN A 966 17.11 6.86 56.15
C GLN A 966 16.78 8.27 56.66
N ALA A 967 17.26 8.61 57.85
CA ALA A 967 16.99 9.91 58.48
C ALA A 967 17.52 11.11 57.67
N ASP A 968 18.48 10.90 56.77
CA ASP A 968 19.07 11.91 55.89
C ASP A 968 18.36 12.03 54.52
N GLY A 969 17.28 11.28 54.31
CA GLY A 969 16.52 11.25 53.06
C GLY A 969 17.07 10.30 51.99
N THR A 970 18.21 9.65 52.22
CA THR A 970 18.73 8.60 51.32
C THR A 970 17.98 7.28 51.53
N ALA A 971 18.04 6.33 50.59
CA ALA A 971 17.41 5.02 50.75
C ALA A 971 18.45 3.87 50.75
N GLN A 972 18.12 2.76 51.41
CA GLN A 972 18.86 1.49 51.33
C GLN A 972 17.97 0.39 50.74
N PHE A 973 18.52 -0.56 49.99
CA PHE A 973 17.81 -1.69 49.38
C PHE A 973 18.02 -3.02 50.10
N ARG A 974 19.14 -3.19 50.80
CA ARG A 974 19.57 -4.41 51.51
C ARG A 974 19.57 -5.66 50.62
N PRO A 975 20.40 -5.68 49.56
CA PRO A 975 20.31 -6.66 48.47
C PRO A 975 20.39 -8.12 48.93
N LEU A 976 21.28 -8.43 49.88
CA LEU A 976 21.55 -9.80 50.34
C LEU A 976 20.66 -10.27 51.51
N GLU A 977 19.77 -9.42 52.03
CA GLU A 977 18.83 -9.84 53.08
C GLU A 977 17.71 -10.71 52.47
N PRO A 978 17.31 -11.81 53.14
CA PRO A 978 16.14 -12.57 52.72
C PRO A 978 14.87 -11.70 52.70
N ILE A 979 14.08 -11.80 51.64
CA ILE A 979 12.83 -11.05 51.53
C ILE A 979 11.75 -11.67 52.42
N ALA A 980 11.13 -10.85 53.29
CA ALA A 980 9.98 -11.23 54.09
C ALA A 980 8.70 -11.28 53.24
N ARG A 981 7.71 -12.06 53.68
CA ARG A 981 6.45 -12.30 52.95
C ARG A 981 5.61 -11.04 52.77
N ASP A 982 5.60 -10.13 53.73
CA ASP A 982 4.91 -8.85 53.62
C ASP A 982 5.58 -7.91 52.59
N ALA A 983 6.91 -7.82 52.61
CA ALA A 983 7.67 -7.06 51.63
C ALA A 983 7.54 -7.64 50.21
N MET A 984 7.49 -8.98 50.08
CA MET A 984 7.18 -9.63 48.82
C MET A 984 5.77 -9.25 48.33
N ALA A 985 4.77 -9.22 49.21
CA ALA A 985 3.40 -8.86 48.84
C ALA A 985 3.34 -7.44 48.26
N ALA A 986 4.04 -6.49 48.90
CA ALA A 986 4.16 -5.13 48.41
C ALA A 986 4.81 -5.05 47.01
N PHE A 987 5.87 -5.82 46.76
CA PHE A 987 6.54 -5.84 45.46
C PHE A 987 5.64 -6.43 44.37
N LEU A 988 4.99 -7.57 44.64
CA LEU A 988 4.11 -8.22 43.67
C LEU A 988 2.87 -7.37 43.35
N TYR A 989 2.29 -6.71 44.36
CA TYR A 989 1.15 -5.83 44.17
C TYR A 989 1.51 -4.62 43.29
N ARG A 990 2.60 -3.91 43.58
CA ARG A 990 3.02 -2.75 42.76
C ARG A 990 3.43 -3.14 41.35
N PHE A 991 4.05 -4.30 41.21
CA PHE A 991 4.31 -4.88 39.89
C PHE A 991 2.98 -5.11 39.15
N ALA A 992 2.01 -5.76 39.78
CA ALA A 992 0.70 -6.02 39.19
C ALA A 992 -0.06 -4.74 38.82
N ASP A 993 0.01 -3.72 39.68
CA ASP A 993 -0.62 -2.41 39.48
C ASP A 993 -0.05 -1.71 38.24
N ARG A 994 1.27 -1.73 38.08
CA ARG A 994 1.95 -1.21 36.88
C ARG A 994 1.54 -1.95 35.60
N GLU A 995 1.28 -3.25 35.71
CA GLU A 995 0.78 -4.09 34.61
C GLU A 995 -0.75 -3.96 34.40
N GLY A 996 -1.42 -3.05 35.11
CA GLY A 996 -2.87 -2.81 35.00
C GLY A 996 -3.74 -3.93 35.58
N LYS A 997 -3.19 -4.79 36.44
CA LYS A 997 -3.89 -5.97 37.01
C LYS A 997 -4.54 -5.71 38.36
N VAL A 998 -4.37 -4.53 38.93
CA VAL A 998 -4.97 -4.13 40.20
C VAL A 998 -6.14 -3.20 39.92
N ASP A 999 -7.26 -3.41 40.60
CA ASP A 999 -8.43 -2.53 40.56
C ASP A 999 -8.51 -1.64 41.80
N ASP A 1000 -9.36 -0.61 41.75
CA ASP A 1000 -9.56 0.35 42.86
C ASP A 1000 -10.39 -0.23 44.02
N THR A 1001 -10.50 -1.56 44.14
CA THR A 1001 -11.29 -2.19 45.20
C THR A 1001 -10.63 -1.98 46.57
N PRO A 1002 -11.34 -1.42 47.57
CA PRO A 1002 -10.77 -1.25 48.90
C PRO A 1002 -10.48 -2.60 49.58
N ALA A 1003 -9.34 -2.70 50.25
CA ALA A 1003 -8.99 -3.88 51.05
C ALA A 1003 -10.09 -4.22 52.08
N PRO A 1004 -10.33 -5.51 52.36
CA PRO A 1004 -11.46 -5.95 53.16
C PRO A 1004 -11.40 -5.42 54.59
N ALA A 1005 -12.56 -5.22 55.22
CA ALA A 1005 -12.62 -4.75 56.61
C ALA A 1005 -12.15 -5.79 57.64
N THR A 1006 -12.05 -7.05 57.23
CA THR A 1006 -11.52 -8.17 58.04
C THR A 1006 -10.44 -8.87 57.25
N SER A 1007 -9.31 -9.14 57.90
CA SER A 1007 -8.18 -9.81 57.25
C SER A 1007 -8.53 -11.24 56.84
N PRO A 1008 -8.11 -11.70 55.65
CA PRO A 1008 -8.22 -13.09 55.25
C PRO A 1008 -7.29 -14.02 56.06
N PHE A 1009 -6.32 -13.45 56.79
CA PHE A 1009 -5.37 -14.18 57.62
C PHE A 1009 -5.42 -13.75 59.08
N ALA A 1010 -5.50 -14.73 59.99
CA ALA A 1010 -5.68 -14.50 61.42
C ALA A 1010 -4.48 -13.81 62.11
N ASP A 1011 -3.28 -13.88 61.52
CA ASP A 1011 -2.05 -13.27 62.03
C ASP A 1011 -1.67 -11.96 61.33
N VAL A 1012 -2.57 -11.40 60.52
CA VAL A 1012 -2.41 -10.09 59.87
C VAL A 1012 -3.55 -9.19 60.34
N ALA A 1013 -3.24 -8.13 61.10
CA ALA A 1013 -4.24 -7.11 61.46
C ALA A 1013 -4.36 -6.06 60.35
N THR A 1014 -5.50 -5.39 60.26
CA THR A 1014 -5.74 -4.31 59.28
C THR A 1014 -4.80 -3.10 59.48
N SER A 1015 -4.14 -3.00 60.63
CA SER A 1015 -3.11 -2.00 60.92
C SER A 1015 -1.68 -2.44 60.57
N ASN A 1016 -1.47 -3.68 60.09
CA ASN A 1016 -0.15 -4.14 59.68
C ASN A 1016 0.33 -3.38 58.43
N GLN A 1017 1.65 -3.17 58.36
CA GLN A 1017 2.28 -2.69 57.14
C GLN A 1017 2.04 -3.71 56.02
N PHE A 1018 1.62 -3.20 54.85
CA PHE A 1018 1.25 -3.97 53.66
C PHE A 1018 -0.01 -4.86 53.80
N TYR A 1019 -0.92 -4.52 54.71
CA TYR A 1019 -2.18 -5.24 54.86
C TYR A 1019 -2.98 -5.34 53.55
N ALA A 1020 -3.12 -4.21 52.83
CA ALA A 1020 -3.93 -4.15 51.61
C ALA A 1020 -3.36 -5.07 50.53
N GLU A 1021 -2.04 -5.05 50.35
CA GLU A 1021 -1.32 -5.87 49.39
C GLU A 1021 -1.39 -7.36 49.76
N ILE A 1022 -1.25 -7.70 51.04
CA ILE A 1022 -1.42 -9.09 51.52
C ILE A 1022 -2.86 -9.58 51.27
N ALA A 1023 -3.86 -8.74 51.52
CA ALA A 1023 -5.26 -9.09 51.29
C ALA A 1023 -5.57 -9.27 49.80
N TRP A 1024 -5.07 -8.36 48.94
CA TRP A 1024 -5.21 -8.47 47.49
C TRP A 1024 -4.59 -9.76 46.95
N LEU A 1025 -3.40 -10.13 47.43
CA LEU A 1025 -2.78 -11.42 47.06
C LEU A 1025 -3.66 -12.61 47.45
N ALA A 1026 -4.39 -12.54 48.57
CA ALA A 1026 -5.27 -13.62 49.01
C ALA A 1026 -6.56 -13.69 48.18
N GLU A 1027 -7.19 -12.55 47.91
CA GLU A 1027 -8.41 -12.43 47.11
C GLU A 1027 -8.21 -12.96 45.69
N ASN A 1028 -7.02 -12.73 45.13
CA ASN A 1028 -6.63 -13.19 43.81
C ASN A 1028 -6.01 -14.61 43.79
N GLY A 1029 -6.07 -15.34 44.91
CA GLY A 1029 -5.57 -16.71 45.00
C GLY A 1029 -4.04 -16.87 44.88
N ILE A 1030 -3.29 -15.76 44.81
CA ILE A 1030 -1.82 -15.75 44.78
C ILE A 1030 -1.29 -16.30 46.12
N ALA A 1031 -1.81 -15.79 47.24
CA ALA A 1031 -1.48 -16.24 48.58
C ALA A 1031 -2.59 -17.07 49.24
N THR A 1032 -2.29 -18.34 49.53
CA THR A 1032 -3.26 -19.27 50.15
C THR A 1032 -3.08 -19.44 51.66
N GLY A 1033 -1.96 -18.99 52.22
CA GLY A 1033 -1.60 -19.14 53.63
C GLY A 1033 -1.45 -20.60 54.09
N TRP A 1034 -1.40 -20.79 55.41
CA TRP A 1034 -1.35 -22.11 56.07
C TRP A 1034 -2.49 -22.25 57.07
N GLU A 1035 -2.94 -23.48 57.32
CA GLU A 1035 -3.84 -23.74 58.45
C GLU A 1035 -3.20 -23.28 59.77
N GLY A 1036 -3.97 -22.55 60.57
CA GLY A 1036 -3.57 -22.00 61.85
C GLY A 1036 -3.23 -23.08 62.87
N SER A 1037 -2.30 -22.79 63.79
CA SER A 1037 -1.77 -23.75 64.76
C SER A 1037 -2.79 -24.31 65.76
N GLY A 1038 -4.04 -23.83 65.75
CA GLY A 1038 -5.12 -24.20 66.67
C GLY A 1038 -6.09 -25.28 66.17
N ASN A 1039 -5.98 -25.76 64.93
CA ASN A 1039 -7.03 -26.58 64.27
C ASN A 1039 -8.43 -25.93 64.34
N ASP A 1040 -8.49 -24.60 64.38
CA ASP A 1040 -9.73 -23.80 64.51
C ASP A 1040 -10.31 -23.37 63.16
N GLY A 1041 -9.73 -23.84 62.06
CA GLY A 1041 -10.13 -23.48 60.70
C GLY A 1041 -9.65 -22.09 60.26
N SER A 1042 -8.82 -21.41 61.05
CA SER A 1042 -8.19 -20.15 60.65
C SER A 1042 -7.01 -20.38 59.69
N THR A 1043 -6.74 -19.41 58.82
CA THR A 1043 -5.58 -19.39 57.92
C THR A 1043 -4.60 -18.31 58.37
N ILE A 1044 -3.29 -18.57 58.34
CA ILE A 1044 -2.22 -17.62 58.70
C ILE A 1044 -1.29 -17.33 57.51
N PHE A 1045 -0.70 -16.13 57.46
CA PHE A 1045 0.18 -15.64 56.38
C PHE A 1045 1.65 -15.53 56.77
N ARG A 1046 1.99 -15.41 58.05
CA ARG A 1046 3.37 -15.26 58.56
C ARG A 1046 4.15 -14.10 57.92
N PRO A 1047 3.68 -12.84 58.01
CA PRO A 1047 4.19 -11.71 57.23
C PRO A 1047 5.71 -11.49 57.33
N LEU A 1048 6.30 -11.66 58.52
CA LEU A 1048 7.73 -11.41 58.75
C LEU A 1048 8.64 -12.62 58.46
N SER A 1049 8.08 -13.74 58.00
CA SER A 1049 8.91 -14.92 57.65
C SER A 1049 9.55 -14.73 56.27
N PRO A 1050 10.79 -15.20 56.06
CA PRO A 1050 11.40 -15.23 54.74
C PRO A 1050 10.61 -16.08 53.73
N VAL A 1051 10.66 -15.70 52.45
CA VAL A 1051 10.08 -16.46 51.34
C VAL A 1051 11.12 -17.43 50.77
N ASN A 1052 10.84 -18.72 50.76
CA ASN A 1052 11.66 -19.70 50.05
C ASN A 1052 11.44 -19.63 48.53
N ARG A 1053 12.44 -20.07 47.76
CA ARG A 1053 12.44 -20.01 46.28
C ARG A 1053 11.29 -20.79 45.64
N ASP A 1054 10.91 -21.92 46.22
CA ASP A 1054 9.77 -22.73 45.79
C ASP A 1054 8.43 -21.98 45.94
N ALA A 1055 8.20 -21.37 47.10
CA ALA A 1055 7.03 -20.56 47.38
C ALA A 1055 7.02 -19.31 46.49
N MET A 1056 8.17 -18.68 46.25
CA MET A 1056 8.29 -17.57 45.31
C MET A 1056 7.87 -17.97 43.89
N ALA A 1057 8.31 -19.14 43.42
CA ALA A 1057 7.87 -19.67 42.13
C ALA A 1057 6.34 -19.78 42.04
N ALA A 1058 5.70 -20.30 43.09
CA ALA A 1058 4.25 -20.39 43.14
C ALA A 1058 3.55 -19.01 43.13
N PHE A 1059 4.08 -18.01 43.85
CA PHE A 1059 3.52 -16.66 43.84
C PHE A 1059 3.61 -16.02 42.45
N MET A 1060 4.79 -16.09 41.82
CA MET A 1060 5.02 -15.52 40.50
C MET A 1060 4.19 -16.23 39.42
N TYR A 1061 4.11 -17.56 39.48
CA TYR A 1061 3.30 -18.34 38.56
C TYR A 1061 1.83 -17.92 38.63
N ARG A 1062 1.26 -17.82 39.84
CA ARG A 1062 -0.14 -17.42 40.01
C ARG A 1062 -0.40 -15.97 39.61
N LEU A 1063 0.53 -15.07 39.93
CA LEU A 1063 0.46 -13.67 39.50
C LEU A 1063 0.45 -13.54 37.96
N HIS A 1064 1.27 -14.33 37.27
CA HIS A 1064 1.30 -14.33 35.81
C HIS A 1064 -0.02 -14.84 35.20
N HIS A 1065 -0.68 -15.83 35.83
CA HIS A 1065 -1.89 -16.47 35.33
C HIS A 1065 -3.19 -15.95 35.97
N LEU A 1066 -3.24 -14.69 36.42
CA LEU A 1066 -4.45 -14.13 37.04
C LEU A 1066 -5.66 -14.17 36.11
N ASP A 1067 -5.47 -13.90 34.82
CA ASP A 1067 -6.54 -13.83 33.81
C ASP A 1067 -7.16 -15.20 33.48
N GLN A 1068 -6.51 -16.29 33.87
CA GLN A 1068 -6.99 -17.67 33.66
C GLN A 1068 -7.63 -18.29 34.91
N ASN A 1069 -7.57 -17.61 36.07
CA ASN A 1069 -7.99 -18.15 37.36
C ASN A 1069 -9.32 -17.59 37.90
N VAL A 1070 -10.11 -16.92 37.06
CA VAL A 1070 -11.51 -16.59 37.39
C VAL A 1070 -12.31 -17.90 37.42
N ARG A 1071 -12.59 -18.40 38.63
CA ARG A 1071 -13.53 -19.50 38.88
C ARG A 1071 -14.97 -19.01 38.91
#